data_AF-A0A451BA71-F1
#
_entry.id   AF-A0A451BA71-F1
#
_cell.length_a   1.000
_cell.length_b   1.000
_cell.length_c   1.000
_cell.angle_alpha   90.00
_cell.angle_beta   90.00
_cell.angle_gamma   90.00
#
_symmetry.space_group_name_H-M   'P 1'
#
loop_
_entity.id
_entity.type
_entity.pdbx_description
1 polymer ?
#
loop_
_entity_poly.entity_id
_entity_poly.type
_entity_poly.pdbx_seq_one_letter_code
_entity_poly.pdbx_strand_id
1 'polypeptide(L)'
;MKASGLASPVAFKLACFLAAAPLRLPIMRLVQQALVPESGQTHLAEFFLSGLIRRVDTEEAITDPDEIQYDFFSVALRDRLLNAGLVTDTIQVQEVVSDYVAEHYGGGIDFRAALLNPEAMGGIEIDVDGDPFARVTAHVLKKLGRAIPGSTHNSLLYRRKAATPTVYVNAKAVLLGDSGVGKSGLGIRMAEKAFHKTGSTHGAQFWHFSIEQLPGLPENVQAELTLWDLAGQPEHRLTHQLFLDDADAALLLFDCSDPNEPFRGVPYWAKVLRKQARKFLVSTRADLLPVTVDRHAIERALDTYGLDEYFKTSAHTGEGVDALFERLIAAIPWETLPRTRTLRLFQGIREFLLAQKADGVNLLPMKKLQQAAEDRLIEHTATQDELNTVVDLLQSRGLVHHLKPRVGESWILLKPERINQYGASIIQAARNHEEGIGAVAEQDALTGELPFAGFDRLPRDEEAIVLAATVELLLGQDLGFREMGYLVFPSQISMTRMPDPKIRPRTEVAYRFSGATDTIYASLVVRLNHMDHFRRENLWNYAVEFSRAGHRLGFSMKQIAEGTGEIEIYFESGVSEFDRVTFIRFITDHLQDKGVGIQEEIRLHCPNCGEKVTNRAAIKRRVVAGKFDISCQFCDTAIPIPRSVEERYRWDMELGEKQRQLATTVESQTAKETMEFLADQRQYTAAKDNRLHILHLSDLHLTDEEAANVYRTQLETDLRQELGIQRLEYLVLSGDITDHATKTEYRAAFALVDGLVKRFGLDASRVVVVPGNHDLNWELSREAYPFVHKDDLSSPRPEGRHIPAGEAGALVRDDEKYRQRFAPFNDHFYRYIYRGQGHYPLDAADQFLFVERPEDRILFLGLNSSWEIDHHFRDRASIHMPALTNALNHLQNDNGKYDGWLKCAVWHHPVTGGGAMNDDFMQQLATHGFQLCLHGHIHQAIEDYHKHDATRGIHVVGAGTFGTPAREQVPGIPLQYNLLTFDPKNGEMTVNTRRKNTPNGAWSADAIWGDKNNPKPWYSFPVAGFRGSAEGA
;
A
#
# COMPACT_ATOMS: atom_id res chain seq x y z
N MET A 1 -31.51 2.60 -66.60
CA MET A 1 -32.43 3.57 -65.97
C MET A 1 -31.60 4.74 -65.44
N LYS A 2 -32.09 5.97 -65.61
CA LYS A 2 -31.49 7.20 -65.08
C LYS A 2 -31.58 7.20 -63.54
N ALA A 3 -30.43 7.26 -62.86
CA ALA A 3 -30.32 7.65 -61.46
C ALA A 3 -28.91 8.21 -61.21
N SER A 4 -28.50 9.19 -62.02
CA SER A 4 -27.39 10.08 -61.69
C SER A 4 -27.97 11.32 -61.04
N GLY A 5 -28.17 11.26 -59.72
CA GLY A 5 -28.65 12.37 -58.90
C GLY A 5 -29.39 11.88 -57.66
N LEU A 6 -28.79 12.11 -56.48
CA LEU A 6 -29.26 11.76 -55.12
C LEU A 6 -28.83 10.38 -54.59
N ALA A 7 -27.54 10.06 -54.62
CA ALA A 7 -26.95 9.14 -53.65
C ALA A 7 -26.05 9.95 -52.71
N SER A 8 -26.27 9.88 -51.40
CA SER A 8 -25.39 10.51 -50.42
C SER A 8 -23.96 9.95 -50.54
N PRO A 9 -22.91 10.77 -50.32
CA PRO A 9 -21.53 10.29 -50.39
C PRO A 9 -21.26 9.08 -49.49
N VAL A 10 -21.95 9.03 -48.34
CA VAL A 10 -21.87 7.94 -47.36
C VAL A 10 -22.55 6.67 -47.89
N ALA A 11 -23.73 6.75 -48.51
CA ALA A 11 -24.37 5.60 -49.14
C ALA A 11 -23.58 5.07 -50.35
N PHE A 12 -22.94 5.97 -51.12
CA PHE A 12 -22.06 5.56 -52.22
C PHE A 12 -20.80 4.85 -51.72
N LYS A 13 -20.18 5.34 -50.64
CA LYS A 13 -19.05 4.67 -49.98
C LYS A 13 -19.47 3.29 -49.48
N LEU A 14 -20.59 3.18 -48.76
CA LEU A 14 -21.15 1.90 -48.31
C LEU A 14 -21.40 0.93 -49.48
N ALA A 15 -21.94 1.41 -50.61
CA ALA A 15 -22.15 0.60 -51.81
C ALA A 15 -20.84 0.03 -52.39
N CYS A 16 -19.73 0.78 -52.31
CA CYS A 16 -18.41 0.31 -52.74
C CYS A 16 -17.87 -0.81 -51.83
N PHE A 17 -18.02 -0.69 -50.52
CA PHE A 17 -17.64 -1.74 -49.57
C PHE A 17 -18.52 -2.99 -49.74
N LEU A 18 -19.84 -2.82 -49.86
CA LEU A 18 -20.77 -3.93 -50.07
C LEU A 18 -20.60 -4.65 -51.41
N ALA A 19 -20.00 -4.00 -52.42
CA ALA A 19 -19.64 -4.66 -53.68
C ALA A 19 -18.66 -5.82 -53.47
N ALA A 20 -17.86 -5.77 -52.39
CA ALA A 20 -16.93 -6.82 -51.98
C ALA A 20 -17.52 -7.83 -50.99
N ALA A 21 -18.83 -7.82 -50.68
CA ALA A 21 -19.45 -8.76 -49.74
C ALA A 21 -20.66 -9.50 -50.36
N PRO A 22 -21.08 -10.67 -49.82
CA PRO A 22 -22.40 -11.22 -50.07
C PRO A 22 -23.48 -10.27 -49.53
N LEU A 23 -24.54 -10.07 -50.30
CA LEU A 23 -25.60 -9.12 -49.93
C LEU A 23 -26.74 -9.85 -49.21
N ARG A 24 -26.53 -10.13 -47.92
CA ARG A 24 -27.58 -10.47 -46.95
C ARG A 24 -27.61 -9.42 -45.85
N LEU A 25 -28.78 -9.15 -45.29
CA LEU A 25 -28.95 -8.04 -44.36
C LEU A 25 -28.01 -8.10 -43.13
N PRO A 26 -27.74 -9.26 -42.50
CA PRO A 26 -26.78 -9.35 -41.40
C PRO A 26 -25.34 -9.01 -41.81
N ILE A 27 -24.90 -9.49 -42.98
CA ILE A 27 -23.56 -9.20 -43.52
C ILE A 27 -23.44 -7.73 -43.90
N MET A 28 -24.50 -7.16 -44.48
CA MET A 28 -24.52 -5.75 -44.86
C MET A 28 -24.43 -4.84 -43.63
N ARG A 29 -25.12 -5.19 -42.53
CA ARG A 29 -25.02 -4.49 -41.24
C ARG A 29 -23.65 -4.65 -40.60
N LEU A 30 -23.04 -5.83 -40.71
CA LEU A 30 -21.68 -6.08 -40.20
C LEU A 30 -20.66 -5.18 -40.90
N VAL A 31 -20.66 -5.19 -42.24
CA VAL A 31 -19.77 -4.32 -43.05
C VAL A 31 -20.04 -2.85 -42.75
N GLN A 32 -21.31 -2.47 -42.61
CA GLN A 32 -21.71 -1.12 -42.27
C GLN A 32 -21.11 -0.67 -40.92
N GLN A 33 -21.31 -1.44 -39.86
CA GLN A 33 -20.86 -1.10 -38.51
C GLN A 33 -19.32 -1.10 -38.38
N ALA A 34 -18.66 -2.03 -39.05
CA ALA A 34 -17.22 -2.20 -38.93
C ALA A 34 -16.42 -1.21 -39.79
N LEU A 35 -16.87 -0.93 -41.03
CA LEU A 35 -16.04 -0.24 -42.03
C LEU A 35 -16.60 1.12 -42.46
N VAL A 36 -17.87 1.40 -42.18
CA VAL A 36 -18.50 2.71 -42.45
C VAL A 36 -19.38 3.14 -41.25
N PRO A 37 -18.80 3.28 -40.04
CA PRO A 37 -19.57 3.54 -38.82
C PRO A 37 -20.31 4.89 -38.84
N GLU A 38 -19.88 5.85 -39.67
CA GLU A 38 -20.61 7.10 -39.91
C GLU A 38 -21.95 6.90 -40.65
N SER A 39 -22.21 5.71 -41.19
CA SER A 39 -23.45 5.41 -41.90
C SER A 39 -24.55 4.86 -40.98
N GLY A 40 -25.66 5.59 -40.85
CA GLY A 40 -26.88 5.11 -40.18
C GLY A 40 -27.80 4.25 -41.04
N GLN A 41 -28.90 3.74 -40.46
CA GLN A 41 -29.88 2.89 -41.17
C GLN A 41 -30.51 3.54 -42.41
N THR A 42 -30.59 4.87 -42.45
CA THR A 42 -31.08 5.64 -43.60
C THR A 42 -30.23 5.46 -44.85
N HIS A 43 -28.90 5.32 -44.71
CA HIS A 43 -27.99 5.10 -45.84
C HIS A 43 -28.05 3.68 -46.37
N LEU A 44 -28.29 2.70 -45.49
CA LEU A 44 -28.54 1.33 -45.90
C LEU A 44 -29.88 1.22 -46.64
N ALA A 45 -30.93 1.91 -46.15
CA ALA A 45 -32.21 2.02 -46.84
C ALA A 45 -32.08 2.73 -48.21
N GLU A 46 -31.26 3.77 -48.30
CA GLU A 46 -30.91 4.44 -49.56
C GLU A 46 -30.24 3.47 -50.54
N PHE A 47 -29.32 2.61 -50.06
CA PHE A 47 -28.73 1.54 -50.87
C PHE A 47 -29.78 0.52 -51.35
N PHE A 48 -30.72 0.08 -50.50
CA PHE A 48 -31.82 -0.81 -50.91
C PHE A 48 -32.76 -0.17 -51.95
N LEU A 49 -33.08 1.12 -51.81
CA LEU A 49 -33.99 1.85 -52.69
C LEU A 49 -33.31 2.42 -53.94
N SER A 50 -31.98 2.37 -54.03
CA SER A 50 -31.19 2.90 -55.13
C SER A 50 -31.43 2.21 -56.49
N GLY A 51 -32.03 1.01 -56.46
CA GLY A 51 -32.16 0.14 -57.64
C GLY A 51 -30.85 -0.52 -58.08
N LEU A 52 -29.77 -0.45 -57.27
CA LEU A 52 -28.48 -1.09 -57.57
C LEU A 52 -28.50 -2.60 -57.36
N ILE A 53 -29.39 -3.10 -56.50
CA ILE A 53 -29.49 -4.50 -56.12
C ILE A 53 -30.87 -5.06 -56.47
N ARG A 54 -30.95 -6.37 -56.64
CA ARG A 54 -32.18 -7.12 -56.84
C ARG A 54 -32.18 -8.35 -55.94
N ARG A 55 -33.37 -8.80 -55.53
CA ARG A 55 -33.53 -10.08 -54.85
C ARG A 55 -33.22 -11.22 -55.82
N VAL A 56 -32.51 -12.23 -55.34
CA VAL A 56 -32.08 -13.41 -56.14
C VAL A 56 -33.05 -14.57 -55.98
N ASP A 57 -33.64 -14.73 -54.80
CA ASP A 57 -34.56 -15.83 -54.49
C ASP A 57 -35.90 -15.67 -55.21
N THR A 58 -36.38 -16.74 -55.86
CA THR A 58 -37.60 -16.75 -56.69
C THR A 58 -38.78 -17.47 -56.05
N GLU A 59 -38.67 -17.97 -54.82
CA GLU A 59 -39.77 -18.63 -54.12
C GLU A 59 -40.50 -17.70 -53.14
N GLU A 60 -41.84 -17.67 -53.21
CA GLU A 60 -42.75 -16.79 -52.45
C GLU A 60 -42.88 -17.12 -50.95
N ALA A 61 -41.95 -17.86 -50.33
CA ALA A 61 -42.12 -18.39 -48.97
C ALA A 61 -40.92 -18.21 -48.02
N ILE A 62 -40.22 -17.06 -48.06
CA ILE A 62 -39.26 -16.68 -47.01
C ILE A 62 -39.92 -15.68 -46.05
N THR A 63 -40.13 -16.08 -44.79
CA THR A 63 -40.74 -15.25 -43.73
C THR A 63 -39.74 -14.40 -42.94
N ASP A 64 -38.43 -14.72 -42.98
CA ASP A 64 -37.37 -13.97 -42.30
C ASP A 64 -36.64 -13.02 -43.26
N PRO A 65 -36.66 -11.69 -43.03
CA PRO A 65 -35.92 -10.72 -43.83
C PRO A 65 -34.38 -10.93 -43.85
N ASP A 66 -33.80 -11.54 -42.82
CA ASP A 66 -32.35 -11.74 -42.70
C ASP A 66 -31.84 -12.92 -43.57
N GLU A 67 -32.76 -13.79 -44.02
CA GLU A 67 -32.48 -14.90 -44.93
C GLU A 67 -32.57 -14.53 -46.41
N ILE A 68 -33.11 -13.34 -46.73
CA ILE A 68 -33.29 -12.89 -48.12
C ILE A 68 -31.94 -12.60 -48.77
N GLN A 69 -31.68 -13.21 -49.91
CA GLN A 69 -30.48 -12.97 -50.68
C GLN A 69 -30.68 -11.92 -51.77
N TYR A 70 -29.75 -10.96 -51.80
CA TYR A 70 -29.66 -9.95 -52.83
C TYR A 70 -28.39 -10.15 -53.68
N ASP A 71 -28.41 -9.60 -54.89
CA ASP A 71 -27.22 -9.44 -55.71
C ASP A 71 -27.35 -8.13 -56.50
N PHE A 72 -26.22 -7.61 -56.99
CA PHE A 72 -26.25 -6.43 -57.83
C PHE A 72 -27.01 -6.71 -59.13
N PHE A 73 -27.68 -5.68 -59.65
CA PHE A 73 -28.51 -5.80 -60.85
C PHE A 73 -27.75 -6.35 -62.07
N SER A 74 -26.44 -6.09 -62.14
CA SER A 74 -25.53 -6.71 -63.11
C SER A 74 -24.11 -6.83 -62.56
N VAL A 75 -23.37 -7.84 -63.05
CA VAL A 75 -21.94 -8.02 -62.73
C VAL A 75 -21.12 -6.78 -63.12
N ALA A 76 -21.44 -6.14 -64.25
CA ALA A 76 -20.77 -4.92 -64.70
C ALA A 76 -20.97 -3.72 -63.75
N LEU A 77 -22.10 -3.66 -63.04
CA LEU A 77 -22.36 -2.64 -62.03
C LEU A 77 -21.51 -2.89 -60.78
N ARG A 78 -21.47 -4.14 -60.31
CA ARG A 78 -20.64 -4.57 -59.19
C ARG A 78 -19.15 -4.28 -59.46
N ASP A 79 -18.69 -4.57 -60.66
CA ASP A 79 -17.32 -4.27 -61.10
C ASP A 79 -17.01 -2.78 -61.10
N ARG A 80 -17.97 -1.91 -61.45
CA ARG A 80 -17.77 -0.46 -61.41
C ARG A 80 -17.63 0.05 -59.98
N LEU A 81 -18.41 -0.48 -59.04
CA LEU A 81 -18.31 -0.13 -57.62
C LEU A 81 -17.00 -0.63 -57.00
N LEU A 82 -16.57 -1.85 -57.34
CA LEU A 82 -15.27 -2.37 -56.91
C LEU A 82 -14.09 -1.53 -57.43
N ASN A 83 -14.14 -1.06 -58.69
CA ASN A 83 -13.08 -0.20 -59.22
C ASN A 83 -13.16 1.26 -58.71
N ALA A 84 -14.28 1.66 -58.11
CA ALA A 84 -14.44 3.00 -57.52
C ALA A 84 -13.92 3.08 -56.08
N GLY A 85 -13.83 1.94 -55.37
CA GLY A 85 -13.20 1.83 -54.04
C GLY A 85 -11.71 1.52 -54.10
N LEU A 86 -11.01 1.61 -52.97
CA LEU A 86 -9.60 1.22 -52.87
C LEU A 86 -9.45 -0.31 -52.76
N VAL A 87 -8.33 -0.84 -53.24
CA VAL A 87 -8.00 -2.27 -53.11
C VAL A 87 -7.91 -2.67 -51.62
N THR A 88 -7.41 -1.78 -50.77
CA THR A 88 -7.35 -1.96 -49.31
C THR A 88 -8.73 -2.13 -48.68
N ASP A 89 -9.73 -1.38 -49.17
CA ASP A 89 -11.11 -1.45 -48.67
C ASP A 89 -11.73 -2.80 -48.99
N THR A 90 -11.45 -3.32 -50.20
CA THR A 90 -11.91 -4.65 -50.64
C THR A 90 -11.33 -5.77 -49.78
N ILE A 91 -10.06 -5.65 -49.38
CA ILE A 91 -9.40 -6.61 -48.48
C ILE A 91 -10.04 -6.56 -47.09
N GLN A 92 -10.25 -5.37 -46.53
CA GLN A 92 -10.87 -5.21 -45.21
C GLN A 92 -12.29 -5.76 -45.13
N VAL A 93 -13.10 -5.57 -46.19
CA VAL A 93 -14.45 -6.15 -46.26
C VAL A 93 -14.38 -7.67 -46.20
N GLN A 94 -13.47 -8.28 -46.96
CA GLN A 94 -13.33 -9.73 -46.97
C GLN A 94 -12.86 -10.26 -45.62
N GLU A 95 -11.96 -9.56 -44.92
CA GLU A 95 -11.52 -9.95 -43.57
C GLU A 95 -12.67 -9.92 -42.56
N VAL A 96 -13.46 -8.84 -42.54
CA VAL A 96 -14.59 -8.68 -41.62
C VAL A 96 -15.69 -9.72 -41.89
N VAL A 97 -15.98 -10.03 -43.15
CA VAL A 97 -17.07 -10.92 -43.53
C VAL A 97 -16.67 -12.40 -43.43
N SER A 98 -15.40 -12.73 -43.66
CA SER A 98 -14.89 -14.11 -43.64
C SER A 98 -15.15 -14.81 -42.31
N ASP A 99 -14.92 -14.13 -41.18
CA ASP A 99 -15.13 -14.70 -39.85
C ASP A 99 -16.62 -14.97 -39.57
N TYR A 100 -17.50 -14.03 -39.96
CA TYR A 100 -18.94 -14.15 -39.78
C TYR A 100 -19.55 -15.29 -40.62
N VAL A 101 -19.13 -15.40 -41.88
CA VAL A 101 -19.61 -16.45 -42.80
C VAL A 101 -19.11 -17.83 -42.38
N ALA A 102 -17.86 -17.94 -41.93
CA ALA A 102 -17.30 -19.19 -41.43
C ALA A 102 -18.06 -19.71 -40.21
N GLU A 103 -18.50 -18.82 -39.32
CA GLU A 103 -19.22 -19.16 -38.10
C GLU A 103 -20.71 -19.49 -38.33
N HIS A 104 -21.38 -18.82 -39.27
CA HIS A 104 -22.84 -18.91 -39.43
C HIS A 104 -23.33 -19.75 -40.62
N TYR A 105 -22.52 -19.93 -41.67
CA TYR A 105 -22.96 -20.56 -42.91
C TYR A 105 -22.11 -21.75 -43.38
N GLY A 106 -21.01 -22.06 -42.68
CA GLY A 106 -20.25 -23.29 -42.89
C GLY A 106 -19.69 -23.43 -44.30
N GLY A 107 -18.69 -22.61 -44.63
CA GLY A 107 -18.06 -22.60 -45.96
C GLY A 107 -17.04 -21.47 -46.03
N GLY A 108 -15.83 -21.70 -45.52
CA GLY A 108 -14.78 -20.69 -45.50
C GLY A 108 -13.58 -21.14 -46.30
N ILE A 109 -13.48 -20.72 -47.56
CA ILE A 109 -12.16 -20.61 -48.19
C ILE A 109 -11.45 -19.53 -47.40
N ASP A 110 -10.32 -19.86 -46.77
CA ASP A 110 -9.49 -18.86 -46.09
C ASP A 110 -8.96 -17.86 -47.13
N PHE A 111 -9.62 -16.71 -47.22
CA PHE A 111 -9.28 -15.65 -48.16
C PHE A 111 -7.83 -15.19 -47.96
N ARG A 112 -7.32 -15.20 -46.72
CA ARG A 112 -5.91 -14.86 -46.43
C ARG A 112 -4.99 -15.91 -47.04
N ALA A 113 -5.31 -17.20 -46.93
CA ALA A 113 -4.54 -18.25 -47.59
C ALA A 113 -4.54 -18.12 -49.13
N ALA A 114 -5.69 -17.75 -49.72
CA ALA A 114 -5.82 -17.52 -51.16
C ALA A 114 -5.02 -16.31 -51.67
N LEU A 115 -4.87 -15.27 -50.84
CA LEU A 115 -4.11 -14.05 -51.14
C LEU A 115 -2.60 -14.19 -50.85
N LEU A 116 -2.19 -15.16 -50.05
CA LEU A 116 -0.79 -15.38 -49.70
C LEU A 116 -0.10 -16.42 -50.59
N ASN A 117 -0.84 -17.40 -51.14
CA ASN A 117 -0.23 -18.43 -52.00
C ASN A 117 -1.19 -18.99 -53.09
N PRO A 118 -1.29 -18.35 -54.28
CA PRO A 118 -2.21 -18.76 -55.35
C PRO A 118 -1.92 -20.14 -55.93
N GLU A 119 -0.65 -20.54 -55.98
CA GLU A 119 -0.21 -21.81 -56.59
C GLU A 119 -0.47 -23.01 -55.66
N ALA A 120 -0.47 -22.80 -54.34
CA ALA A 120 -0.82 -23.82 -53.35
C ALA A 120 -2.32 -24.19 -53.35
N MET A 121 -3.17 -23.36 -53.95
CA MET A 121 -4.60 -23.64 -54.18
C MET A 121 -4.86 -24.52 -55.41
N GLY A 122 -3.82 -24.95 -56.14
CA GLY A 122 -3.88 -25.64 -57.44
C GLY A 122 -4.62 -26.98 -57.52
N GLY A 123 -5.45 -27.33 -56.54
CA GLY A 123 -6.31 -28.51 -56.53
C GLY A 123 -7.61 -28.35 -55.75
N ILE A 124 -8.00 -27.13 -55.35
CA ILE A 124 -9.29 -26.87 -54.71
C ILE A 124 -10.32 -26.53 -55.78
N GLU A 125 -11.19 -27.47 -56.14
CA GLU A 125 -12.41 -27.14 -56.88
C GLU A 125 -13.36 -26.37 -55.96
N ILE A 126 -13.58 -25.09 -56.29
CA ILE A 126 -14.55 -24.22 -55.61
C ILE A 126 -15.92 -24.57 -56.19
N ASP A 127 -16.88 -25.00 -55.37
CA ASP A 127 -18.29 -25.04 -55.77
C ASP A 127 -18.82 -23.61 -55.84
N VAL A 128 -18.69 -23.01 -57.02
CA VAL A 128 -19.09 -21.62 -57.28
C VAL A 128 -20.61 -21.50 -57.43
N ASP A 129 -21.36 -22.60 -57.57
CA ASP A 129 -22.79 -22.52 -57.88
C ASP A 129 -23.69 -22.56 -56.63
N GLY A 130 -23.20 -23.09 -55.49
CA GLY A 130 -23.96 -23.23 -54.24
C GLY A 130 -23.76 -22.13 -53.18
N ASP A 131 -22.60 -21.47 -53.13
CA ASP A 131 -22.25 -20.53 -52.03
C ASP A 131 -22.11 -19.07 -52.50
N PRO A 132 -22.96 -18.15 -52.04
CA PRO A 132 -22.88 -16.72 -52.37
C PRO A 132 -21.54 -16.08 -51.98
N PHE A 133 -20.90 -16.50 -50.88
CA PHE A 133 -19.60 -16.00 -50.45
C PHE A 133 -18.49 -16.50 -51.39
N ALA A 134 -18.47 -17.79 -51.71
CA ALA A 134 -17.50 -18.35 -52.66
C ALA A 134 -17.57 -17.64 -54.03
N ARG A 135 -18.78 -17.30 -54.51
CA ARG A 135 -19.00 -16.53 -55.74
C ARG A 135 -18.39 -15.13 -55.67
N VAL A 136 -18.63 -14.42 -54.57
CA VAL A 136 -18.12 -13.05 -54.37
C VAL A 136 -16.60 -13.05 -54.25
N THR A 137 -16.06 -13.95 -53.44
CA THR A 137 -14.62 -14.09 -53.23
C THR A 137 -13.90 -14.48 -54.52
N ALA A 138 -14.42 -15.44 -55.29
CA ALA A 138 -13.87 -15.78 -56.60
C ALA A 138 -13.90 -14.60 -57.59
N HIS A 139 -14.99 -13.82 -57.59
CA HIS A 139 -15.13 -12.63 -58.44
C HIS A 139 -14.13 -11.53 -58.06
N VAL A 140 -13.93 -11.29 -56.76
CA VAL A 140 -12.94 -10.34 -56.23
C VAL A 140 -11.51 -10.78 -56.55
N LEU A 141 -11.16 -12.07 -56.34
CA LEU A 141 -9.83 -12.60 -56.61
C LEU A 141 -9.46 -12.56 -58.10
N LYS A 142 -10.42 -12.84 -58.98
CA LYS A 142 -10.25 -12.71 -60.44
C LYS A 142 -9.95 -11.26 -60.84
N LYS A 143 -10.57 -10.29 -60.17
CA LYS A 143 -10.35 -8.85 -60.38
C LYS A 143 -9.01 -8.34 -59.86
N LEU A 144 -8.51 -8.91 -58.77
CA LEU A 144 -7.17 -8.64 -58.23
C LEU A 144 -6.04 -9.33 -59.03
N GLY A 145 -6.37 -9.95 -60.17
CA GLY A 145 -5.39 -10.49 -61.13
C GLY A 145 -4.88 -11.90 -60.82
N ARG A 146 -5.64 -12.73 -60.08
CA ARG A 146 -5.23 -14.09 -59.68
C ARG A 146 -6.16 -15.17 -60.28
N ALA A 147 -5.59 -16.23 -60.84
CA ALA A 147 -6.31 -17.28 -61.60
C ALA A 147 -6.87 -18.41 -60.72
N ILE A 148 -7.97 -19.05 -61.15
CA ILE A 148 -8.62 -20.21 -60.49
C ILE A 148 -8.58 -21.41 -61.46
N PRO A 149 -7.98 -22.58 -61.12
CA PRO A 149 -8.01 -23.78 -61.96
C PRO A 149 -9.32 -24.60 -61.77
N GLY A 150 -9.81 -25.22 -62.85
CA GLY A 150 -11.15 -25.84 -62.93
C GLY A 150 -11.22 -27.37 -62.93
N SER A 151 -12.43 -27.83 -62.52
CA SER A 151 -13.23 -29.00 -62.90
C SER A 151 -12.60 -30.19 -63.67
N THR A 152 -12.48 -31.37 -63.05
CA THR A 152 -13.09 -32.68 -63.43
C THR A 152 -12.53 -33.91 -62.69
N HIS A 153 -13.46 -34.73 -62.15
CA HIS A 153 -13.44 -36.19 -61.85
C HIS A 153 -12.38 -36.87 -60.93
N ASN A 154 -12.91 -37.34 -59.78
CA ASN A 154 -12.66 -38.57 -59.01
C ASN A 154 -11.26 -38.93 -58.43
N SER A 155 -11.26 -38.95 -57.09
CA SER A 155 -10.57 -39.84 -56.13
C SER A 155 -9.04 -39.85 -56.03
N LEU A 156 -8.49 -39.22 -54.99
CA LEU A 156 -7.92 -39.88 -53.79
C LEU A 156 -7.31 -38.82 -52.83
N LEU A 157 -7.59 -39.00 -51.55
CA LEU A 157 -7.42 -38.04 -50.45
C LEU A 157 -5.95 -37.79 -50.07
N TYR A 158 -5.56 -36.51 -49.95
CA TYR A 158 -4.53 -36.05 -49.00
C TYR A 158 -5.06 -34.84 -48.24
N ARG A 159 -5.51 -35.07 -47.00
CA ARG A 159 -5.94 -34.05 -46.03
C ARG A 159 -4.68 -33.53 -45.32
N ARG A 160 -4.31 -32.26 -45.52
CA ARG A 160 -3.45 -31.54 -44.58
C ARG A 160 -4.34 -30.54 -43.84
N LYS A 161 -4.66 -30.85 -42.57
CA LYS A 161 -5.46 -30.01 -41.66
C LYS A 161 -4.82 -28.61 -41.56
N ALA A 162 -5.58 -27.56 -41.88
CA ALA A 162 -5.28 -26.21 -41.40
C ALA A 162 -5.38 -26.21 -39.86
N ALA A 163 -4.41 -25.61 -39.17
CA ALA A 163 -4.36 -25.61 -37.72
C ALA A 163 -5.42 -24.66 -37.13
N THR A 164 -6.35 -25.19 -36.35
CA THR A 164 -7.33 -24.42 -35.57
C THR A 164 -6.61 -23.58 -34.50
N PRO A 165 -6.98 -22.32 -34.23
CA PRO A 165 -6.34 -21.51 -33.20
C PRO A 165 -6.49 -22.16 -31.81
N THR A 166 -5.36 -22.37 -31.14
CA THR A 166 -5.29 -22.93 -29.80
C THR A 166 -5.77 -21.91 -28.75
N VAL A 167 -6.64 -22.33 -27.85
CA VAL A 167 -7.17 -21.56 -26.71
C VAL A 167 -6.49 -22.06 -25.45
N TYR A 168 -6.05 -21.17 -24.57
CA TYR A 168 -5.36 -21.57 -23.34
C TYR A 168 -6.23 -21.34 -22.12
N VAL A 169 -6.12 -22.25 -21.15
CA VAL A 169 -6.71 -22.11 -19.82
C VAL A 169 -5.64 -22.41 -18.77
N ASN A 170 -5.52 -21.57 -17.76
CA ASN A 170 -4.58 -21.77 -16.66
C ASN A 170 -5.33 -21.85 -15.33
N ALA A 171 -4.87 -22.74 -14.46
CA ALA A 171 -5.34 -22.87 -13.10
C ALA A 171 -4.20 -22.74 -12.10
N LYS A 172 -4.53 -22.20 -10.92
CA LYS A 172 -3.62 -22.02 -9.79
C LYS A 172 -3.94 -23.00 -8.67
N ALA A 173 -2.96 -23.80 -8.29
CA ALA A 173 -3.02 -24.68 -7.12
C ALA A 173 -2.00 -24.26 -6.06
N VAL A 174 -2.37 -24.33 -4.78
CA VAL A 174 -1.48 -23.96 -3.66
C VAL A 174 -1.24 -25.14 -2.71
N LEU A 175 0.00 -25.35 -2.27
CA LEU A 175 0.39 -26.27 -1.20
C LEU A 175 0.44 -25.49 0.12
N LEU A 176 -0.40 -25.87 1.07
CA LEU A 176 -0.53 -25.20 2.36
C LEU A 176 -0.34 -26.19 3.50
N GLY A 177 0.24 -25.75 4.60
CA GLY A 177 0.55 -26.60 5.74
C GLY A 177 1.75 -26.06 6.51
N ASP A 178 1.93 -26.52 7.74
CA ASP A 178 2.97 -26.00 8.62
C ASP A 178 4.39 -26.28 8.10
N SER A 179 5.36 -25.58 8.67
CA SER A 179 6.76 -25.80 8.32
C SER A 179 7.16 -27.25 8.60
N GLY A 180 7.89 -27.86 7.67
CA GLY A 180 8.38 -29.23 7.86
C GLY A 180 7.40 -30.35 7.57
N VAL A 181 6.14 -30.11 7.18
CA VAL A 181 5.17 -31.18 6.83
C VAL A 181 5.43 -31.85 5.48
N GLY A 182 6.48 -31.47 4.74
CA GLY A 182 6.85 -32.14 3.47
C GLY A 182 6.22 -31.57 2.19
N LYS A 183 5.78 -30.31 2.20
CA LYS A 183 5.21 -29.61 1.03
C LYS A 183 6.13 -29.60 -0.19
N SER A 184 7.35 -29.10 -0.04
CA SER A 184 8.31 -29.03 -1.15
C SER A 184 8.68 -30.42 -1.68
N GLY A 185 8.83 -31.40 -0.79
CA GLY A 185 9.08 -32.79 -1.20
C GLY A 185 7.94 -33.36 -2.05
N LEU A 186 6.67 -33.05 -1.71
CA LEU A 186 5.51 -33.44 -2.51
C LEU A 186 5.49 -32.70 -3.86
N GLY A 187 5.72 -31.39 -3.87
CA GLY A 187 5.76 -30.58 -5.10
C GLY A 187 6.83 -31.05 -6.09
N ILE A 188 8.05 -31.28 -5.60
CA ILE A 188 9.17 -31.86 -6.37
C ILE A 188 8.79 -33.24 -6.91
N ARG A 189 8.19 -34.10 -6.08
CA ARG A 189 7.77 -35.44 -6.52
C ARG A 189 6.70 -35.39 -7.61
N MET A 190 5.76 -34.43 -7.53
CA MET A 190 4.77 -34.21 -8.59
C MET A 190 5.43 -33.74 -9.89
N ALA A 191 6.37 -32.80 -9.81
CA ALA A 191 7.03 -32.18 -10.96
C ALA A 191 8.08 -33.07 -11.64
N GLU A 192 9.00 -33.63 -10.86
CA GLU A 192 10.21 -34.31 -11.38
C GLU A 192 10.12 -35.83 -11.32
N LYS A 193 9.06 -36.38 -10.70
CA LYS A 193 8.92 -37.81 -10.40
C LYS A 193 10.12 -38.38 -9.61
N ALA A 194 10.85 -37.52 -8.90
CA ALA A 194 12.01 -37.84 -8.08
C ALA A 194 11.81 -37.39 -6.62
N PHE A 195 12.62 -37.91 -5.70
CA PHE A 195 12.64 -37.46 -4.29
C PHE A 195 13.95 -36.74 -4.00
N HIS A 196 13.84 -35.51 -3.52
CA HIS A 196 14.95 -34.72 -3.01
C HIS A 196 14.70 -34.37 -1.55
N LYS A 197 15.72 -34.50 -0.69
CA LYS A 197 15.62 -34.08 0.71
C LYS A 197 15.64 -32.56 0.74
N THR A 198 14.54 -31.94 1.14
CA THR A 198 14.39 -30.48 1.21
C THR A 198 14.53 -29.97 2.64
N GLY A 199 15.15 -28.80 2.81
CA GLY A 199 15.07 -28.02 4.05
C GLY A 199 13.73 -27.27 4.16
N SER A 200 13.61 -26.37 5.13
CA SER A 200 12.46 -25.47 5.23
C SER A 200 12.43 -24.49 4.05
N THR A 201 11.28 -24.39 3.38
CA THR A 201 11.05 -23.37 2.33
C THR A 201 11.16 -21.97 2.93
N HIS A 202 11.92 -21.10 2.27
CA HIS A 202 11.98 -19.67 2.56
C HIS A 202 11.23 -18.91 1.47
N GLY A 203 10.10 -18.30 1.80
CA GLY A 203 9.23 -17.61 0.84
C GLY A 203 8.30 -18.57 0.09
N ALA A 204 8.43 -18.65 -1.25
CA ALA A 204 7.58 -19.49 -2.10
C ALA A 204 8.37 -20.18 -3.22
N GLN A 205 7.90 -21.34 -3.70
CA GLN A 205 8.39 -22.04 -4.90
C GLN A 205 7.22 -22.34 -5.85
N PHE A 206 7.50 -22.44 -7.16
CA PHE A 206 6.49 -22.68 -8.18
C PHE A 206 6.88 -23.78 -9.16
N TRP A 207 5.92 -24.64 -9.50
CA TRP A 207 6.04 -25.61 -10.59
C TRP A 207 4.93 -25.41 -11.62
N HIS A 208 5.25 -25.59 -12.90
CA HIS A 208 4.32 -25.40 -14.00
C HIS A 208 4.11 -26.74 -14.71
N PHE A 209 2.85 -27.11 -14.92
CA PHE A 209 2.45 -28.36 -15.54
C PHE A 209 1.64 -28.07 -16.80
N SER A 210 2.11 -28.51 -17.96
CA SER A 210 1.32 -28.51 -19.19
C SER A 210 0.45 -29.77 -19.25
N ILE A 211 -0.84 -29.59 -19.51
CA ILE A 211 -1.84 -30.65 -19.52
C ILE A 211 -2.31 -30.84 -20.97
N GLU A 212 -1.87 -31.92 -21.59
CA GLU A 212 -2.10 -32.18 -23.02
C GLU A 212 -3.50 -32.75 -23.32
N GLN A 213 -4.12 -33.44 -22.36
CA GLN A 213 -5.42 -34.10 -22.55
C GLN A 213 -6.30 -33.91 -21.31
N LEU A 214 -7.43 -33.23 -21.48
CA LEU A 214 -8.48 -33.08 -20.45
C LEU A 214 -9.80 -33.63 -20.98
N PRO A 215 -10.49 -34.53 -20.23
CA PRO A 215 -11.81 -35.00 -20.62
C PRO A 215 -12.81 -33.85 -20.66
N GLY A 216 -13.44 -33.62 -21.82
CA GLY A 216 -14.53 -32.64 -21.96
C GLY A 216 -14.15 -31.25 -22.47
N LEU A 217 -12.86 -30.95 -22.70
CA LEU A 217 -12.42 -29.74 -23.41
C LEU A 217 -12.19 -30.03 -24.90
N PRO A 218 -12.49 -29.08 -25.81
CA PRO A 218 -12.26 -29.27 -27.24
C PRO A 218 -10.76 -29.40 -27.57
N GLU A 219 -10.41 -30.14 -28.63
CA GLU A 219 -9.02 -30.48 -29.03
C GLU A 219 -8.10 -29.26 -29.20
N ASN A 220 -8.67 -28.07 -29.41
CA ASN A 220 -7.93 -26.83 -29.55
C ASN A 220 -7.65 -26.13 -28.21
N VAL A 221 -7.92 -26.73 -27.05
CA VAL A 221 -7.63 -26.13 -25.74
C VAL A 221 -6.37 -26.72 -25.11
N GLN A 222 -5.38 -25.88 -24.79
CA GLN A 222 -4.23 -26.26 -23.96
C GLN A 222 -4.41 -25.78 -22.52
N ALA A 223 -4.32 -26.69 -21.56
CA ALA A 223 -4.48 -26.39 -20.15
C ALA A 223 -3.15 -26.41 -19.41
N GLU A 224 -2.99 -25.51 -18.43
CA GLU A 224 -1.80 -25.43 -17.61
C GLU A 224 -2.15 -25.26 -16.13
N LEU A 225 -1.39 -25.91 -15.26
CA LEU A 225 -1.51 -25.77 -13.82
C LEU A 225 -0.22 -25.17 -13.25
N THR A 226 -0.34 -24.10 -12.48
CA THR A 226 0.76 -23.55 -11.68
C THR A 226 0.57 -23.98 -10.22
N LEU A 227 1.51 -24.75 -9.68
CA LEU A 227 1.52 -25.22 -8.30
C LEU A 227 2.44 -24.35 -7.43
N TRP A 228 1.92 -23.77 -6.37
CA TRP A 228 2.61 -22.87 -5.46
C TRP A 228 2.94 -23.57 -4.13
N ASP A 229 4.21 -23.73 -3.77
CA ASP A 229 4.64 -24.10 -2.41
C ASP A 229 4.93 -22.84 -1.61
N LEU A 230 4.07 -22.53 -0.64
CA LEU A 230 4.25 -21.41 0.27
C LEU A 230 4.97 -21.88 1.54
N ALA A 231 5.84 -21.05 2.11
CA ALA A 231 6.52 -21.37 3.36
C ALA A 231 5.50 -21.69 4.46
N GLY A 232 5.75 -22.73 5.26
CA GLY A 232 4.82 -23.10 6.35
C GLY A 232 5.05 -22.33 7.66
N GLN A 233 6.00 -21.41 7.65
CA GLN A 233 6.44 -20.66 8.82
C GLN A 233 5.41 -19.56 9.14
N PRO A 234 4.97 -19.39 10.40
CA PRO A 234 4.00 -18.36 10.78
C PRO A 234 4.35 -16.94 10.33
N GLU A 235 5.64 -16.64 10.26
CA GLU A 235 6.21 -15.34 9.86
C GLU A 235 5.82 -14.94 8.43
N HIS A 236 5.59 -15.93 7.56
CA HIS A 236 5.26 -15.69 6.15
C HIS A 236 3.74 -15.57 5.90
N ARG A 237 2.91 -15.76 6.94
CA ARG A 237 1.44 -15.76 6.82
C ARG A 237 0.88 -14.46 6.23
N LEU A 238 1.47 -13.31 6.58
CA LEU A 238 1.08 -12.01 6.01
C LEU A 238 1.44 -11.89 4.53
N THR A 239 2.65 -12.31 4.14
CA THR A 239 3.06 -12.29 2.72
C THR A 239 2.27 -13.25 1.85
N HIS A 240 1.82 -14.39 2.39
CA HIS A 240 1.02 -15.33 1.60
C HIS A 240 -0.30 -14.75 1.13
N GLN A 241 -0.90 -13.80 1.87
CA GLN A 241 -2.15 -13.18 1.45
C GLN A 241 -2.05 -12.46 0.11
N LEU A 242 -0.86 -11.97 -0.24
CA LEU A 242 -0.60 -11.32 -1.53
C LEU A 242 -0.92 -12.25 -2.73
N PHE A 243 -1.01 -13.57 -2.51
CA PHE A 243 -1.11 -14.58 -3.56
C PHE A 243 -2.15 -15.69 -3.32
N LEU A 244 -2.98 -15.60 -2.27
CA LEU A 244 -3.96 -16.64 -1.95
C LEU A 244 -5.37 -16.38 -2.51
N ASP A 245 -5.64 -15.16 -2.97
CA ASP A 245 -6.98 -14.70 -3.35
C ASP A 245 -7.54 -15.30 -4.66
N ASP A 246 -6.67 -15.77 -5.53
CA ASP A 246 -6.92 -16.26 -6.89
C ASP A 246 -6.64 -17.77 -7.03
N ALA A 247 -6.52 -18.52 -5.93
CA ALA A 247 -6.29 -19.96 -5.99
C ALA A 247 -7.56 -20.72 -6.41
N ASP A 248 -7.45 -21.57 -7.44
CA ASP A 248 -8.55 -22.44 -7.92
C ASP A 248 -8.64 -23.74 -7.12
N ALA A 249 -7.50 -24.22 -6.63
CA ALA A 249 -7.40 -25.40 -5.79
C ALA A 249 -6.34 -25.26 -4.70
N ALA A 250 -6.51 -25.97 -3.59
CA ALA A 250 -5.58 -25.99 -2.47
C ALA A 250 -5.39 -27.39 -1.92
N LEU A 251 -4.15 -27.75 -1.66
CA LEU A 251 -3.74 -28.98 -0.99
C LEU A 251 -3.32 -28.61 0.44
N LEU A 252 -4.09 -29.05 1.43
CA LEU A 252 -3.82 -28.85 2.85
C LEU A 252 -3.04 -30.05 3.37
N LEU A 253 -1.73 -29.89 3.49
CA LEU A 253 -0.79 -30.93 3.86
C LEU A 253 -0.60 -30.99 5.37
N PHE A 254 -0.52 -32.22 5.88
CA PHE A 254 -0.21 -32.50 7.27
C PHE A 254 0.67 -33.75 7.41
N ASP A 255 1.51 -33.79 8.44
CA ASP A 255 2.39 -34.93 8.70
C ASP A 255 1.63 -36.00 9.50
N CYS A 256 1.37 -37.15 8.90
CA CYS A 256 0.64 -38.24 9.57
C CYS A 256 1.50 -39.05 10.55
N SER A 257 2.79 -38.75 10.66
CA SER A 257 3.70 -39.34 11.64
C SER A 257 3.87 -38.47 12.90
N ASP A 258 3.32 -37.25 12.92
CA ASP A 258 3.40 -36.36 14.09
C ASP A 258 2.56 -36.94 15.25
N PRO A 259 3.18 -37.31 16.39
CA PRO A 259 2.49 -37.97 17.49
C PRO A 259 1.66 -37.02 18.37
N ASN A 260 1.81 -35.71 18.23
CA ASN A 260 1.18 -34.73 19.12
C ASN A 260 -0.03 -34.05 18.49
N GLU A 261 0.18 -33.27 17.42
CA GLU A 261 -0.85 -32.45 16.79
C GLU A 261 -0.75 -32.52 15.25
N PRO A 262 -1.11 -33.66 14.64
CA PRO A 262 -0.94 -33.85 13.20
C PRO A 262 -1.72 -32.83 12.37
N PHE A 263 -2.87 -32.33 12.85
CA PHE A 263 -3.69 -31.35 12.11
C PHE A 263 -3.43 -29.88 12.44
N ARG A 264 -2.39 -29.54 13.21
CA ARG A 264 -2.17 -28.20 13.80
C ARG A 264 -2.51 -27.03 12.85
N GLY A 265 -1.86 -26.95 11.69
CA GLY A 265 -2.10 -25.86 10.72
C GLY A 265 -3.35 -25.98 9.83
N VAL A 266 -3.98 -27.16 9.71
CA VAL A 266 -5.14 -27.39 8.83
C VAL A 266 -6.32 -26.44 9.12
N PRO A 267 -6.75 -26.23 10.39
CA PRO A 267 -7.83 -25.30 10.72
C PRO A 267 -7.57 -23.87 10.21
N TYR A 268 -6.32 -23.41 10.26
CA TYR A 268 -5.94 -22.08 9.80
C TYR A 268 -6.06 -21.99 8.28
N TRP A 269 -5.36 -22.86 7.54
CA TRP A 269 -5.31 -22.81 6.08
C TRP A 269 -6.69 -23.01 5.44
N ALA A 270 -7.52 -23.88 6.01
CA ALA A 270 -8.88 -24.10 5.52
C ALA A 270 -9.76 -22.84 5.57
N LYS A 271 -9.58 -22.01 6.61
CA LYS A 271 -10.33 -20.78 6.86
C LYS A 271 -9.80 -19.57 6.10
N VAL A 272 -8.51 -19.54 5.78
CA VAL A 272 -7.88 -18.44 5.03
C VAL A 272 -8.28 -18.46 3.55
N LEU A 273 -8.49 -19.64 2.98
CA LEU A 273 -8.87 -19.80 1.58
C LEU A 273 -10.31 -19.38 1.30
N ARG A 274 -10.54 -18.74 0.14
CA ARG A 274 -11.89 -18.44 -0.37
C ARG A 274 -12.77 -19.69 -0.43
N LYS A 275 -14.09 -19.49 -0.33
CA LYS A 275 -15.08 -20.59 -0.36
C LYS A 275 -15.18 -21.32 -1.70
N GLN A 276 -14.70 -20.71 -2.80
CA GLN A 276 -14.88 -21.23 -4.16
C GLN A 276 -13.75 -22.19 -4.61
N ALA A 277 -12.58 -22.13 -3.96
CA ALA A 277 -11.45 -23.01 -4.27
C ALA A 277 -11.74 -24.45 -3.83
N ARG A 278 -11.31 -25.44 -4.61
CA ARG A 278 -11.33 -26.86 -4.21
C ARG A 278 -10.27 -27.13 -3.14
N LYS A 279 -10.62 -27.82 -2.06
CA LYS A 279 -9.77 -28.01 -0.88
C LYS A 279 -9.58 -29.50 -0.59
N PHE A 280 -8.37 -29.99 -0.80
CA PHE A 280 -8.02 -31.39 -0.52
C PHE A 280 -7.20 -31.51 0.75
N LEU A 281 -7.49 -32.51 1.58
CA LEU A 281 -6.71 -32.84 2.75
C LEU A 281 -5.66 -33.90 2.37
N VAL A 282 -4.38 -33.63 2.60
CA VAL A 282 -3.28 -34.49 2.16
C VAL A 282 -2.41 -34.88 3.34
N SER A 283 -2.34 -36.17 3.66
CA SER A 283 -1.29 -36.66 4.57
C SER A 283 -0.01 -36.92 3.80
N THR A 284 1.11 -36.46 4.36
CA THR A 284 2.45 -36.70 3.84
C THR A 284 3.18 -37.72 4.71
N ARG A 285 4.32 -38.23 4.20
CA ARG A 285 5.23 -39.14 4.92
C ARG A 285 4.55 -40.43 5.38
N ALA A 286 3.59 -40.92 4.60
CA ALA A 286 2.91 -42.18 4.82
C ALA A 286 3.83 -43.42 4.96
N ASP A 287 5.08 -43.30 4.51
CA ASP A 287 6.12 -44.30 4.63
C ASP A 287 6.76 -44.38 6.03
N LEU A 288 6.57 -43.37 6.89
CA LEU A 288 7.05 -43.36 8.26
C LEU A 288 6.01 -43.99 9.21
N LEU A 289 6.49 -44.79 10.16
CA LEU A 289 5.68 -45.42 11.20
C LEU A 289 6.09 -44.89 12.60
N PRO A 290 5.14 -44.76 13.54
CA PRO A 290 3.70 -45.07 13.41
C PRO A 290 2.91 -43.95 12.73
N VAL A 291 1.84 -44.30 12.00
CA VAL A 291 0.81 -43.34 11.57
C VAL A 291 -0.07 -43.04 12.78
N THR A 292 -0.19 -41.76 13.13
CA THR A 292 -0.78 -41.30 14.40
C THR A 292 -2.25 -40.92 14.26
N VAL A 293 -2.78 -40.93 13.03
CA VAL A 293 -4.13 -40.45 12.69
C VAL A 293 -5.02 -41.59 12.22
N ASP A 294 -6.18 -41.74 12.84
CA ASP A 294 -7.20 -42.70 12.42
C ASP A 294 -8.17 -42.12 11.37
N ARG A 295 -8.95 -43.00 10.75
CA ARG A 295 -9.94 -42.64 9.72
C ARG A 295 -11.04 -41.71 10.25
N HIS A 296 -11.48 -41.89 11.50
CA HIS A 296 -12.54 -41.06 12.08
C HIS A 296 -12.07 -39.62 12.30
N ALA A 297 -10.80 -39.41 12.63
CA ALA A 297 -10.21 -38.09 12.77
C ALA A 297 -10.13 -37.35 11.42
N ILE A 298 -9.81 -38.07 10.34
CA ILE A 298 -9.82 -37.55 8.97
C ILE A 298 -11.24 -37.14 8.57
N GLU A 299 -12.21 -38.04 8.74
CA GLU A 299 -13.62 -37.77 8.39
C GLU A 299 -14.17 -36.56 9.16
N ARG A 300 -13.87 -36.45 10.46
CA ARG A 300 -14.21 -35.25 11.24
C ARG A 300 -13.56 -33.98 10.71
N ALA A 301 -12.30 -34.03 10.26
CA ALA A 301 -11.60 -32.86 9.73
C ALA A 301 -12.20 -32.40 8.39
N LEU A 302 -12.56 -33.35 7.51
CA LEU A 302 -13.24 -33.05 6.24
C LEU A 302 -14.56 -32.30 6.48
N ASP A 303 -15.40 -32.83 7.37
CA ASP A 303 -16.70 -32.23 7.71
C ASP A 303 -16.55 -30.87 8.41
N THR A 304 -15.64 -30.77 9.38
CA THR A 304 -15.48 -29.57 10.21
C THR A 304 -14.94 -28.38 9.41
N TYR A 305 -14.05 -28.63 8.45
CA TYR A 305 -13.38 -27.59 7.68
C TYR A 305 -13.91 -27.45 6.25
N GLY A 306 -14.91 -28.25 5.86
CA GLY A 306 -15.52 -28.22 4.53
C GLY A 306 -14.52 -28.56 3.42
N LEU A 307 -13.75 -29.63 3.62
CA LEU A 307 -12.75 -30.11 2.66
C LEU A 307 -13.39 -31.19 1.77
N ASP A 308 -13.03 -31.21 0.49
CA ASP A 308 -13.66 -32.07 -0.52
C ASP A 308 -13.29 -33.55 -0.35
N GLU A 309 -11.99 -33.86 -0.20
CA GLU A 309 -11.51 -35.25 -0.23
C GLU A 309 -10.13 -35.40 0.45
N TYR A 310 -9.81 -36.62 0.92
CA TYR A 310 -8.55 -36.96 1.60
C TYR A 310 -7.65 -37.87 0.75
N PHE A 311 -6.34 -37.55 0.74
CA PHE A 311 -5.30 -38.33 0.07
C PHE A 311 -4.16 -38.72 1.01
N LYS A 312 -3.72 -39.96 0.89
CA LYS A 312 -2.54 -40.49 1.58
C LYS A 312 -1.34 -40.51 0.64
N THR A 313 -0.26 -39.80 1.00
CA THR A 313 0.89 -39.63 0.10
C THR A 313 2.25 -39.84 0.77
N SER A 314 3.22 -40.29 -0.03
CA SER A 314 4.63 -40.35 0.34
C SER A 314 5.48 -39.80 -0.81
N ALA A 315 6.21 -38.71 -0.55
CA ALA A 315 7.14 -38.16 -1.53
C ALA A 315 8.36 -39.07 -1.78
N HIS A 316 8.75 -39.87 -0.78
CA HIS A 316 9.90 -40.79 -0.86
C HIS A 316 9.59 -42.02 -1.72
N THR A 317 8.44 -42.67 -1.50
CA THR A 317 8.04 -43.87 -2.25
C THR A 317 7.24 -43.55 -3.52
N GLY A 318 6.62 -42.38 -3.57
CA GLY A 318 5.67 -41.98 -4.62
C GLY A 318 4.23 -42.46 -4.40
N GLU A 319 3.95 -43.17 -3.30
CA GLU A 319 2.60 -43.66 -2.98
C GLU A 319 1.59 -42.50 -3.00
N GLY A 320 0.46 -42.69 -3.71
CA GLY A 320 -0.68 -41.77 -3.74
C GLY A 320 -0.48 -40.42 -4.43
N VAL A 321 0.75 -40.08 -4.87
CA VAL A 321 1.05 -38.77 -5.48
C VAL A 321 0.38 -38.62 -6.85
N ASP A 322 0.45 -39.65 -7.70
CA ASP A 322 -0.15 -39.60 -9.04
C ASP A 322 -1.68 -39.53 -8.96
N ALA A 323 -2.30 -40.33 -8.08
CA ALA A 323 -3.74 -40.32 -7.86
C ALA A 323 -4.23 -38.95 -7.34
N LEU A 324 -3.47 -38.32 -6.44
CA LEU A 324 -3.76 -36.96 -5.96
C LEU A 324 -3.69 -35.94 -7.11
N PHE A 325 -2.66 -36.02 -7.96
CA PHE A 325 -2.47 -35.10 -9.08
C PHE A 325 -3.57 -35.24 -10.14
N GLU A 326 -3.94 -36.47 -10.51
CA GLU A 326 -5.05 -36.74 -11.43
C GLU A 326 -6.38 -36.20 -10.88
N ARG A 327 -6.65 -36.42 -9.59
CA ARG A 327 -7.87 -35.91 -8.97
C ARG A 327 -7.89 -34.38 -8.91
N LEU A 328 -6.77 -33.76 -8.55
CA LEU A 328 -6.61 -32.31 -8.50
C LEU A 328 -6.98 -31.69 -9.86
N ILE A 329 -6.40 -32.23 -10.94
CA ILE A 329 -6.68 -31.77 -12.30
C ILE A 329 -8.17 -31.94 -12.64
N ALA A 330 -8.77 -33.09 -12.32
CA ALA A 330 -10.18 -33.36 -12.61
C ALA A 330 -11.17 -32.50 -11.82
N ALA A 331 -10.78 -31.96 -10.66
CA ALA A 331 -11.65 -31.18 -9.79
C ALA A 331 -11.68 -29.68 -10.12
N ILE A 332 -10.65 -29.19 -10.82
CA ILE A 332 -10.57 -27.79 -11.27
C ILE A 332 -11.67 -27.55 -12.32
N PRO A 333 -12.49 -26.49 -12.18
CA PRO A 333 -13.57 -26.18 -13.10
C PRO A 333 -13.05 -25.46 -14.36
N TRP A 334 -12.27 -26.17 -15.18
CA TRP A 334 -11.57 -25.65 -16.36
C TRP A 334 -12.49 -24.93 -17.38
N GLU A 335 -13.78 -25.29 -17.41
CA GLU A 335 -14.79 -24.65 -18.24
C GLU A 335 -15.18 -23.24 -17.80
N THR A 336 -15.09 -22.93 -16.51
CA THR A 336 -15.41 -21.61 -15.95
C THR A 336 -14.23 -20.66 -15.91
N LEU A 337 -13.01 -21.19 -16.04
CA LEU A 337 -11.80 -20.40 -15.99
C LEU A 337 -11.69 -19.50 -17.23
N PRO A 338 -11.12 -18.29 -17.09
CA PRO A 338 -10.94 -17.38 -18.22
C PRO A 338 -10.19 -18.04 -19.37
N ARG A 339 -10.85 -18.14 -20.53
CA ARG A 339 -10.26 -18.68 -21.75
C ARG A 339 -9.58 -17.56 -22.52
N THR A 340 -8.30 -17.70 -22.79
CA THR A 340 -7.58 -16.77 -23.65
C THR A 340 -7.43 -17.38 -25.04
N ARG A 341 -8.04 -16.77 -26.07
CA ARG A 341 -7.75 -17.08 -27.46
C ARG A 341 -6.42 -16.41 -27.81
N THR A 342 -5.44 -17.14 -28.30
CA THR A 342 -4.11 -16.57 -28.49
C THR A 342 -4.05 -15.77 -29.80
N LEU A 343 -3.93 -14.45 -29.67
CA LEU A 343 -3.23 -13.61 -30.65
C LEU A 343 -1.76 -14.06 -30.67
N ARG A 344 -1.14 -14.24 -31.85
CA ARG A 344 0.28 -14.65 -32.02
C ARG A 344 1.25 -13.92 -31.05
N LEU A 345 0.92 -12.68 -30.70
CA LEU A 345 1.59 -11.83 -29.71
C LEU A 345 1.81 -12.50 -28.34
N PHE A 346 0.77 -13.11 -27.74
CA PHE A 346 0.87 -13.70 -26.41
C PHE A 346 1.86 -14.88 -26.38
N GLN A 347 1.79 -15.76 -27.39
CA GLN A 347 2.69 -16.91 -27.53
C GLN A 347 4.15 -16.44 -27.69
N GLY A 348 4.40 -15.50 -28.61
CA GLY A 348 5.74 -14.97 -28.85
C GLY A 348 6.36 -14.31 -27.61
N ILE A 349 5.56 -13.54 -26.85
CA ILE A 349 5.99 -12.90 -25.60
C ILE A 349 6.28 -13.93 -24.52
N ARG A 350 5.40 -14.92 -24.34
CA ARG A 350 5.59 -15.97 -23.35
C ARG A 350 6.88 -16.76 -23.61
N GLU A 351 7.10 -17.22 -24.84
CA GLU A 351 8.31 -17.96 -25.22
C GLU A 351 9.57 -17.12 -25.01
N PHE A 352 9.51 -15.82 -25.34
CA PHE A 352 10.60 -14.89 -25.07
C PHE A 352 10.93 -14.79 -23.58
N LEU A 353 9.94 -14.55 -22.73
CA LEU A 353 10.14 -14.40 -21.29
C LEU A 353 10.64 -15.69 -20.63
N LEU A 354 10.16 -16.85 -21.08
CA LEU A 354 10.65 -18.15 -20.62
C LEU A 354 12.11 -18.41 -21.03
N ALA A 355 12.49 -18.03 -22.25
CA ALA A 355 13.88 -18.12 -22.69
C ALA A 355 14.80 -17.22 -21.86
N GLN A 356 14.41 -15.95 -21.63
CA GLN A 356 15.16 -15.04 -20.77
C GLN A 356 15.32 -15.58 -19.34
N LYS A 357 14.26 -16.21 -18.80
CA LYS A 357 14.31 -16.86 -17.48
C LYS A 357 15.28 -18.03 -17.46
N ALA A 358 15.32 -18.85 -18.51
CA ALA A 358 16.27 -19.95 -18.66
C ALA A 358 17.73 -19.48 -18.75
N ASP A 359 17.96 -18.32 -19.37
CA ASP A 359 19.26 -17.66 -19.45
C ASP A 359 19.70 -17.00 -18.12
N GLY A 360 18.90 -17.13 -17.06
CA GLY A 360 19.21 -16.64 -15.71
C GLY A 360 18.85 -15.17 -15.46
N VAL A 361 18.17 -14.50 -16.39
CA VAL A 361 17.69 -13.13 -16.19
C VAL A 361 16.63 -13.10 -15.08
N ASN A 362 16.74 -12.17 -14.14
CA ASN A 362 15.73 -12.00 -13.09
C ASN A 362 14.72 -10.90 -13.44
N LEU A 363 15.21 -9.78 -13.99
CA LEU A 363 14.42 -8.58 -14.24
C LEU A 363 14.57 -8.12 -15.69
N LEU A 364 13.45 -7.78 -16.34
CA LEU A 364 13.44 -7.32 -17.73
C LEU A 364 12.69 -5.97 -17.85
N PRO A 365 13.27 -4.92 -18.44
CA PRO A 365 12.53 -3.70 -18.74
C PRO A 365 11.46 -3.94 -19.80
N MET A 366 10.30 -3.32 -19.65
CA MET A 366 9.19 -3.42 -20.62
C MET A 366 9.59 -3.00 -22.03
N LYS A 367 10.53 -2.05 -22.16
CA LYS A 367 11.09 -1.64 -23.46
C LYS A 367 11.79 -2.78 -24.20
N LYS A 368 12.47 -3.69 -23.50
CA LYS A 368 13.08 -4.87 -24.12
C LYS A 368 12.02 -5.85 -24.59
N LEU A 369 10.92 -5.99 -23.85
CA LEU A 369 9.79 -6.81 -24.29
C LEU A 369 9.15 -6.23 -25.56
N GLN A 370 8.97 -4.90 -25.61
CA GLN A 370 8.46 -4.21 -26.78
C GLN A 370 9.34 -4.47 -28.02
N GLN A 371 10.66 -4.31 -27.88
CA GLN A 371 11.61 -4.61 -28.97
C GLN A 371 11.52 -6.08 -29.42
N ALA A 372 11.47 -7.02 -28.48
CA ALA A 372 11.34 -8.44 -28.80
C ALA A 372 10.01 -8.77 -29.49
N ALA A 373 8.92 -8.07 -29.13
CA ALA A 373 7.63 -8.21 -29.80
C ALA A 373 7.69 -7.65 -31.23
N GLU A 374 8.32 -6.49 -31.44
CA GLU A 374 8.53 -5.89 -32.77
C GLU A 374 9.39 -6.78 -33.67
N ASP A 375 10.48 -7.34 -33.17
CA ASP A 375 11.39 -8.22 -33.93
C ASP A 375 10.75 -9.56 -34.33
N ARG A 376 9.84 -10.08 -33.50
CA ARG A 376 9.24 -11.42 -33.68
C ARG A 376 7.87 -11.39 -34.37
N LEU A 377 7.22 -10.24 -34.48
CA LEU A 377 5.85 -10.10 -35.01
C LEU A 377 5.85 -9.15 -36.23
N ILE A 378 5.95 -9.75 -37.41
CA ILE A 378 6.19 -9.04 -38.69
C ILE A 378 4.92 -8.32 -39.23
N GLU A 379 3.73 -8.62 -38.69
CA GLU A 379 2.43 -8.22 -39.28
C GLU A 379 1.76 -7.00 -38.61
N HIS A 380 2.11 -6.63 -37.37
CA HIS A 380 1.58 -5.45 -36.67
C HIS A 380 2.46 -5.07 -35.45
N THR A 381 2.76 -3.79 -35.28
CA THR A 381 3.46 -3.28 -34.09
C THR A 381 2.53 -3.35 -32.88
N ALA A 382 2.81 -4.23 -31.92
CA ALA A 382 1.98 -4.36 -30.71
C ALA A 382 1.93 -3.04 -29.94
N THR A 383 0.73 -2.59 -29.59
CA THR A 383 0.53 -1.39 -28.77
C THR A 383 0.95 -1.65 -27.32
N GLN A 384 1.29 -0.59 -26.57
CA GLN A 384 1.67 -0.72 -25.15
C GLN A 384 0.55 -1.34 -24.30
N ASP A 385 -0.71 -1.05 -24.61
CA ASP A 385 -1.87 -1.59 -23.88
C ASP A 385 -2.06 -3.08 -24.15
N GLU A 386 -1.82 -3.54 -25.38
CA GLU A 386 -1.80 -4.97 -25.71
C GLU A 386 -0.67 -5.70 -24.97
N LEU A 387 0.54 -5.11 -24.92
CA LEU A 387 1.66 -5.67 -24.18
C LEU A 387 1.38 -5.73 -22.67
N ASN A 388 0.82 -4.67 -22.09
CA ASN A 388 0.42 -4.63 -20.69
C ASN A 388 -0.61 -5.73 -20.40
N THR A 389 -1.64 -5.85 -21.24
CA THR A 389 -2.67 -6.90 -21.11
C THR A 389 -2.06 -8.30 -21.15
N VAL A 390 -1.08 -8.55 -22.04
CA VAL A 390 -0.37 -9.84 -22.10
C VAL A 390 0.45 -10.08 -20.83
N VAL A 391 1.16 -9.08 -20.33
CA VAL A 391 1.95 -9.19 -19.09
C VAL A 391 1.03 -9.42 -17.89
N ASP A 392 -0.07 -8.70 -17.77
CA ASP A 392 -1.08 -8.88 -16.72
C ASP A 392 -1.68 -10.29 -16.77
N LEU A 393 -1.94 -10.81 -17.97
CA LEU A 393 -2.37 -12.20 -18.19
C LEU A 393 -1.30 -13.23 -17.82
N LEU A 394 -0.01 -12.93 -17.96
CA LEU A 394 1.07 -13.82 -17.52
C LEU A 394 1.30 -13.72 -16.01
N GLN A 395 1.08 -12.55 -15.43
CA GLN A 395 1.15 -12.32 -13.99
C GLN A 395 0.05 -13.05 -13.25
N SER A 396 -1.20 -13.01 -13.74
CA SER A 396 -2.30 -13.78 -13.15
C SER A 396 -2.04 -15.30 -13.17
N ARG A 397 -1.12 -15.77 -14.03
CA ARG A 397 -0.69 -17.18 -14.11
C ARG A 397 0.53 -17.50 -13.23
N GLY A 398 1.08 -16.52 -12.53
CA GLY A 398 2.27 -16.66 -11.69
C GLY A 398 3.59 -16.79 -12.46
N LEU A 399 3.59 -16.56 -13.78
CA LEU A 399 4.79 -16.74 -14.61
C LEU A 399 5.78 -15.58 -14.45
N VAL A 400 5.24 -14.37 -14.30
CA VAL A 400 5.99 -13.12 -14.12
C VAL A 400 5.27 -12.22 -13.13
N HIS A 401 5.91 -11.13 -12.72
CA HIS A 401 5.25 -10.06 -11.98
C HIS A 401 5.61 -8.72 -12.61
N HIS A 402 4.60 -7.93 -12.94
CA HIS A 402 4.72 -6.58 -13.45
C HIS A 402 5.02 -5.64 -12.31
N LEU A 403 6.24 -5.11 -12.28
CA LEU A 403 6.67 -4.11 -11.32
C LEU A 403 6.58 -2.73 -11.97
N LYS A 404 5.94 -1.80 -11.27
CA LYS A 404 5.89 -0.38 -11.63
C LYS A 404 6.56 0.42 -10.53
N PRO A 405 7.85 0.14 -10.25
CA PRO A 405 8.52 0.70 -9.08
C PRO A 405 8.53 2.22 -9.14
N ARG A 406 8.43 2.87 -10.31
CA ARG A 406 8.44 4.33 -10.46
C ARG A 406 7.53 4.77 -11.60
N VAL A 407 7.06 6.01 -11.53
CA VAL A 407 6.28 6.63 -12.62
C VAL A 407 7.08 6.59 -13.92
N GLY A 408 6.51 5.94 -14.95
CA GLY A 408 7.13 5.79 -16.28
C GLY A 408 8.16 4.66 -16.39
N GLU A 409 8.50 3.97 -15.28
CA GLU A 409 9.29 2.75 -15.30
C GLU A 409 8.37 1.53 -15.21
N SER A 410 8.68 0.52 -16.01
CA SER A 410 7.87 -0.69 -16.15
C SER A 410 8.82 -1.86 -16.33
N TRP A 411 8.77 -2.80 -15.39
CA TRP A 411 9.69 -3.91 -15.29
C TRP A 411 8.94 -5.22 -15.12
N ILE A 412 9.51 -6.31 -15.62
CA ILE A 412 8.95 -7.64 -15.56
C ILE A 412 9.91 -8.50 -14.73
N LEU A 413 9.46 -8.89 -13.54
CA LEU A 413 10.16 -9.83 -12.69
C LEU A 413 9.84 -11.26 -13.15
N LEU A 414 10.85 -11.98 -13.64
CA LEU A 414 10.71 -13.34 -14.15
C LEU A 414 10.66 -14.41 -13.04
N LYS A 415 11.00 -14.00 -11.82
CA LYS A 415 10.98 -14.82 -10.59
C LYS A 415 10.11 -14.15 -9.51
N PRO A 416 8.76 -14.22 -9.63
CA PRO A 416 7.84 -13.59 -8.68
C PRO A 416 8.06 -13.99 -7.22
N GLU A 417 8.68 -15.16 -6.98
CA GLU A 417 9.01 -15.68 -5.65
C GLU A 417 9.86 -14.71 -4.84
N ARG A 418 10.63 -13.84 -5.49
CA ARG A 418 11.48 -12.84 -4.83
C ARG A 418 10.67 -11.85 -3.99
N ILE A 419 9.47 -11.47 -4.44
CA ILE A 419 8.59 -10.55 -3.68
C ILE A 419 8.24 -11.16 -2.32
N ASN A 420 7.92 -12.45 -2.27
CA ASN A 420 7.61 -13.14 -1.02
C ASN A 420 8.81 -13.23 -0.09
N GLN A 421 9.99 -13.52 -0.64
CA GLN A 421 11.23 -13.65 0.14
C GLN A 421 11.64 -12.32 0.78
N TYR A 422 11.62 -11.24 -0.01
CA TYR A 422 11.90 -9.90 0.48
C TYR A 422 10.82 -9.41 1.45
N GLY A 423 9.54 -9.57 1.12
CA GLY A 423 8.43 -9.15 1.97
C GLY A 423 8.44 -9.84 3.33
N ALA A 424 8.73 -11.14 3.37
CA ALA A 424 8.82 -11.87 4.63
C ALA A 424 9.99 -11.39 5.50
N SER A 425 11.11 -11.04 4.88
CA SER A 425 12.27 -10.50 5.58
C SER A 425 12.00 -9.11 6.17
N ILE A 426 11.28 -8.25 5.44
CA ILE A 426 10.82 -6.93 5.92
C ILE A 426 9.88 -7.09 7.13
N ILE A 427 8.89 -7.98 7.03
CA ILE A 427 7.94 -8.25 8.13
C ILE A 427 8.65 -8.84 9.35
N GLN A 428 9.62 -9.74 9.13
CA GLN A 428 10.42 -10.32 10.20
C GLN A 428 11.30 -9.26 10.89
N ALA A 429 11.92 -8.36 10.12
CA ALA A 429 12.68 -7.25 10.68
C ALA A 429 11.79 -6.36 11.55
N ALA A 430 10.58 -6.03 11.08
CA ALA A 430 9.61 -5.24 11.84
C ALA A 430 9.19 -5.93 13.15
N ARG A 431 8.97 -7.25 13.12
CA ARG A 431 8.63 -8.06 14.31
C ARG A 431 9.78 -8.11 15.33
N ASN A 432 11.01 -8.14 14.85
CA ASN A 432 12.22 -8.26 15.68
C ASN A 432 12.77 -6.90 16.14
N HIS A 433 12.08 -5.80 15.86
CA HIS A 433 12.48 -4.47 16.32
C HIS A 433 12.66 -4.47 17.85
N GLU A 434 13.77 -3.89 18.34
CA GLU A 434 14.20 -3.99 19.74
C GLU A 434 13.13 -3.49 20.72
N GLU A 435 12.48 -2.38 20.39
CA GLU A 435 11.40 -1.78 21.20
C GLU A 435 10.03 -2.43 21.01
N GLY A 436 9.89 -3.40 20.11
CA GLY A 436 8.62 -4.11 19.91
C GLY A 436 7.52 -3.30 19.24
N ILE A 437 7.87 -2.19 18.58
CA ILE A 437 6.93 -1.27 17.91
C ILE A 437 6.42 -1.77 16.55
N GLY A 438 6.85 -2.96 16.10
CA GLY A 438 6.35 -3.60 14.88
C GLY A 438 6.66 -2.81 13.61
N ALA A 439 7.83 -2.18 13.52
CA ALA A 439 8.17 -1.25 12.46
C ALA A 439 9.60 -1.45 11.94
N VAL A 440 9.86 -1.03 10.71
CA VAL A 440 11.18 -1.03 10.08
C VAL A 440 11.40 0.30 9.36
N ALA A 441 12.62 0.85 9.39
CA ALA A 441 12.90 2.09 8.69
C ALA A 441 12.67 1.92 7.17
N GLU A 442 12.00 2.90 6.55
CA GLU A 442 11.76 2.91 5.11
C GLU A 442 13.07 2.82 4.33
N GLN A 443 14.11 3.51 4.82
CA GLN A 443 15.44 3.46 4.22
C GLN A 443 15.98 2.02 4.17
N ASP A 444 16.02 1.33 5.31
CA ASP A 444 16.62 -0.01 5.41
C ASP A 444 15.87 -1.03 4.57
N ALA A 445 14.53 -0.91 4.51
CA ALA A 445 13.68 -1.74 3.67
C ALA A 445 13.96 -1.52 2.17
N LEU A 446 14.27 -0.29 1.75
CA LEU A 446 14.55 0.04 0.35
C LEU A 446 16.00 -0.22 -0.07
N THR A 447 16.96 -0.06 0.84
CA THR A 447 18.40 -0.30 0.59
C THR A 447 18.79 -1.76 0.79
N GLY A 448 17.92 -2.55 1.43
CA GLY A 448 18.22 -3.92 1.81
C GLY A 448 19.30 -4.00 2.89
N GLU A 449 19.31 -3.03 3.80
CA GLU A 449 20.13 -3.02 5.02
C GLU A 449 19.40 -3.77 6.16
N LEU A 450 18.85 -4.94 5.82
CA LEU A 450 18.10 -5.82 6.71
C LEU A 450 18.76 -7.20 6.78
N PRO A 451 18.54 -7.96 7.86
CA PRO A 451 18.96 -9.34 7.93
C PRO A 451 18.11 -10.20 6.97
N PHE A 452 18.74 -10.75 5.93
CA PHE A 452 18.13 -11.72 5.01
C PHE A 452 18.68 -13.11 5.26
N ALA A 453 17.80 -14.12 5.41
CA ALA A 453 18.20 -15.51 5.63
C ALA A 453 17.47 -16.46 4.69
N GLY A 454 18.21 -17.42 4.14
CA GLY A 454 17.63 -18.59 3.45
C GLY A 454 17.31 -18.44 1.95
N PHE A 455 17.81 -17.39 1.28
CA PHE A 455 17.74 -17.27 -0.18
C PHE A 455 18.88 -16.40 -0.74
N ASP A 456 19.25 -16.63 -2.01
CA ASP A 456 20.25 -15.82 -2.71
C ASP A 456 19.66 -14.46 -3.08
N ARG A 457 20.32 -13.37 -2.67
CA ARG A 457 19.91 -12.00 -2.99
C ARG A 457 20.11 -11.70 -4.47
N LEU A 458 19.27 -10.81 -4.99
CA LEU A 458 19.47 -10.24 -6.31
C LEU A 458 20.69 -9.29 -6.32
N PRO A 459 21.28 -9.00 -7.49
CA PRO A 459 22.23 -7.90 -7.65
C PRO A 459 21.64 -6.59 -7.08
N ARG A 460 22.46 -5.73 -6.45
CA ARG A 460 21.97 -4.56 -5.70
C ARG A 460 21.07 -3.61 -6.51
N ASP A 461 21.36 -3.45 -7.79
CA ASP A 461 20.59 -2.63 -8.73
C ASP A 461 19.22 -3.24 -9.06
N GLU A 462 19.14 -4.55 -9.25
CA GLU A 462 17.88 -5.28 -9.43
C GLU A 462 17.10 -5.38 -8.11
N GLU A 463 17.80 -5.61 -7.00
CA GLU A 463 17.24 -5.77 -5.65
C GLU A 463 16.48 -4.53 -5.20
N ALA A 464 17.05 -3.33 -5.39
CA ALA A 464 16.39 -2.08 -5.02
C ALA A 464 15.03 -1.90 -5.73
N ILE A 465 14.92 -2.35 -6.99
CA ILE A 465 13.67 -2.30 -7.75
C ILE A 465 12.63 -3.26 -7.16
N VAL A 466 13.05 -4.48 -6.80
CA VAL A 466 12.15 -5.49 -6.22
C VAL A 466 11.73 -5.12 -4.80
N LEU A 467 12.64 -4.57 -3.98
CA LEU A 467 12.33 -4.08 -2.64
C LEU A 467 11.29 -2.95 -2.68
N ALA A 468 11.50 -1.96 -3.54
CA ALA A 468 10.56 -0.86 -3.76
C ALA A 468 9.15 -1.36 -4.11
N ALA A 469 9.05 -2.23 -5.12
CA ALA A 469 7.78 -2.81 -5.52
C ALA A 469 7.16 -3.72 -4.44
N THR A 470 7.99 -4.39 -3.64
CA THR A 470 7.51 -5.20 -2.51
C THR A 470 6.88 -4.31 -1.43
N VAL A 471 7.52 -3.20 -1.06
CA VAL A 471 6.96 -2.23 -0.11
C VAL A 471 5.67 -1.61 -0.65
N GLU A 472 5.64 -1.22 -1.92
CA GLU A 472 4.44 -0.73 -2.61
C GLU A 472 3.27 -1.71 -2.48
N LEU A 473 3.50 -3.01 -2.73
CA LEU A 473 2.48 -4.05 -2.59
C LEU A 473 2.00 -4.22 -1.14
N LEU A 474 2.90 -4.16 -0.16
CA LEU A 474 2.54 -4.28 1.26
C LEU A 474 1.65 -3.10 1.71
N LEU A 475 1.96 -1.88 1.27
CA LEU A 475 1.16 -0.69 1.56
C LEU A 475 -0.18 -0.73 0.82
N GLY A 476 -0.17 -1.07 -0.47
CA GLY A 476 -1.38 -1.14 -1.31
C GLY A 476 -2.37 -2.23 -0.89
N GLN A 477 -1.93 -3.23 -0.11
CA GLN A 477 -2.77 -4.30 0.45
C GLN A 477 -3.20 -4.03 1.90
N ASP A 478 -3.03 -2.79 2.38
CA ASP A 478 -3.34 -2.38 3.76
C ASP A 478 -2.65 -3.24 4.83
N LEU A 479 -1.45 -3.78 4.57
CA LEU A 479 -0.73 -4.61 5.55
C LEU A 479 0.11 -3.77 6.52
N GLY A 480 0.46 -2.55 6.12
CA GLY A 480 1.15 -1.56 6.93
C GLY A 480 0.89 -0.14 6.43
N PHE A 481 1.40 0.84 7.16
CA PHE A 481 1.33 2.26 6.80
C PHE A 481 2.65 2.96 7.12
N ARG A 482 2.90 4.11 6.50
CA ARG A 482 4.10 4.92 6.71
C ARG A 482 3.87 5.95 7.81
N GLU A 483 4.80 6.08 8.74
CA GLU A 483 4.79 7.14 9.75
C GLU A 483 6.21 7.39 10.27
N MET A 484 6.63 8.66 10.32
CA MET A 484 7.93 9.11 10.81
C MET A 484 9.11 8.38 10.15
N GLY A 485 9.01 8.06 8.86
CA GLY A 485 10.04 7.35 8.09
C GLY A 485 10.12 5.85 8.36
N TYR A 486 9.11 5.28 9.05
CA TYR A 486 8.99 3.85 9.30
C TYR A 486 7.81 3.23 8.56
N LEU A 487 7.99 2.00 8.08
CA LEU A 487 6.92 1.09 7.70
C LEU A 487 6.41 0.39 8.95
N VAL A 488 5.20 0.74 9.39
CA VAL A 488 4.56 0.18 10.58
C VAL A 488 3.62 -0.95 10.19
N PHE A 489 3.81 -2.13 10.77
CA PHE A 489 2.98 -3.32 10.58
C PHE A 489 2.21 -3.64 11.88
N PRO A 490 0.92 -3.26 12.00
CA PRO A 490 0.18 -3.36 13.26
C PRO A 490 0.19 -4.76 13.89
N SER A 491 0.10 -5.80 13.08
CA SER A 491 0.09 -7.20 13.53
C SER A 491 1.45 -7.71 14.02
N GLN A 492 2.54 -6.96 13.78
CA GLN A 492 3.90 -7.31 14.21
C GLN A 492 4.34 -6.60 15.49
N ILE A 493 3.50 -5.71 16.04
CA ILE A 493 3.75 -5.10 17.34
C ILE A 493 3.77 -6.19 18.41
N SER A 494 4.77 -6.19 19.28
CA SER A 494 4.88 -7.17 20.37
C SER A 494 4.29 -6.63 21.67
N MET A 495 4.20 -5.31 21.83
CA MET A 495 3.62 -4.66 23.00
C MET A 495 2.15 -5.03 23.17
N THR A 496 1.80 -5.66 24.28
CA THR A 496 0.40 -5.95 24.63
C THR A 496 -0.19 -4.81 25.45
N ARG A 497 -1.43 -4.44 25.16
CA ARG A 497 -2.17 -3.45 25.97
C ARG A 497 -2.27 -3.93 27.42
N MET A 498 -1.70 -3.16 28.36
CA MET A 498 -1.94 -3.38 29.79
C MET A 498 -3.32 -2.82 30.13
N PRO A 499 -4.28 -3.65 30.58
CA PRO A 499 -5.61 -3.16 30.89
C PRO A 499 -5.60 -2.34 32.18
N ASP A 500 -5.92 -1.05 32.11
CA ASP A 500 -6.18 -0.24 33.30
C ASP A 500 -7.46 -0.75 33.99
N PRO A 501 -7.39 -1.25 35.25
CA PRO A 501 -8.57 -1.72 35.97
C PRO A 501 -9.58 -0.60 36.30
N LYS A 502 -9.17 0.68 36.29
CA LYS A 502 -10.03 1.82 36.65
C LYS A 502 -10.80 2.38 35.44
N ILE A 503 -10.30 2.19 34.22
CA ILE A 503 -10.86 2.75 32.99
C ILE A 503 -11.06 1.60 31.98
N ARG A 504 -12.00 0.69 32.26
CA ARG A 504 -12.46 -0.27 31.24
C ARG A 504 -13.71 0.29 30.57
N PRO A 505 -13.61 0.91 29.38
CA PRO A 505 -14.80 1.16 28.57
C PRO A 505 -15.50 -0.19 28.34
N ARG A 506 -16.81 -0.21 28.60
CA ARG A 506 -17.59 -1.46 28.58
C ARG A 506 -17.64 -1.97 27.14
N THR A 507 -17.35 -3.25 26.94
CA THR A 507 -17.54 -3.87 25.63
C THR A 507 -19.03 -3.88 25.31
N GLU A 508 -19.43 -3.23 24.22
CA GLU A 508 -20.84 -3.15 23.81
C GLU A 508 -21.17 -4.22 22.77
N VAL A 509 -20.19 -4.53 21.91
CA VAL A 509 -20.33 -5.43 20.77
C VAL A 509 -19.10 -6.33 20.69
N ALA A 510 -19.32 -7.60 20.37
CA ALA A 510 -18.26 -8.50 19.99
C ALA A 510 -18.59 -9.21 18.66
N TYR A 511 -17.58 -9.39 17.81
CA TYR A 511 -17.66 -10.15 16.57
C TYR A 511 -16.75 -11.34 16.66
N ARG A 512 -17.31 -12.55 16.59
CA ARG A 512 -16.53 -13.78 16.38
C ARG A 512 -16.47 -14.08 14.89
N PHE A 513 -15.28 -14.36 14.37
CA PHE A 513 -15.09 -14.48 12.93
C PHE A 513 -14.01 -15.52 12.58
N SER A 514 -14.02 -16.03 11.35
CA SER A 514 -13.09 -17.05 10.84
C SER A 514 -12.27 -16.57 9.64
N GLY A 515 -10.94 -16.55 9.72
CA GLY A 515 -10.09 -16.14 8.60
C GLY A 515 -8.64 -15.83 8.99
N ALA A 516 -7.93 -15.10 8.13
CA ALA A 516 -6.58 -14.61 8.36
C ALA A 516 -6.57 -13.48 9.40
N THR A 517 -6.51 -13.84 10.70
CA THR A 517 -6.61 -12.90 11.82
C THR A 517 -5.64 -11.73 11.72
N ASP A 518 -4.39 -12.00 11.40
CA ASP A 518 -3.30 -11.01 11.40
C ASP A 518 -3.52 -9.98 10.31
N THR A 519 -3.96 -10.42 9.13
CA THR A 519 -4.31 -9.59 7.99
C THR A 519 -5.58 -8.79 8.24
N ILE A 520 -6.60 -9.40 8.81
CA ILE A 520 -7.86 -8.73 9.15
C ILE A 520 -7.57 -7.59 10.15
N TYR A 521 -6.75 -7.87 11.17
CA TYR A 521 -6.34 -6.87 12.15
C TYR A 521 -5.51 -5.75 11.51
N ALA A 522 -4.46 -6.08 10.76
CA ALA A 522 -3.59 -5.11 10.12
C ALA A 522 -4.38 -4.19 9.18
N SER A 523 -5.15 -4.76 8.26
CA SER A 523 -5.95 -4.00 7.30
C SER A 523 -7.05 -3.17 7.96
N LEU A 524 -7.66 -3.66 9.05
CA LEU A 524 -8.65 -2.88 9.79
C LEU A 524 -8.02 -1.66 10.46
N VAL A 525 -6.84 -1.82 11.06
CA VAL A 525 -6.10 -0.72 11.70
C VAL A 525 -5.65 0.30 10.65
N VAL A 526 -5.05 -0.15 9.55
CA VAL A 526 -4.57 0.74 8.46
C VAL A 526 -5.73 1.56 7.91
N ARG A 527 -6.84 0.91 7.55
CA ARG A 527 -8.00 1.60 6.97
C ARG A 527 -8.67 2.57 7.95
N LEU A 528 -8.74 2.23 9.25
CA LEU A 528 -9.21 3.17 10.28
C LEU A 528 -8.23 4.34 10.49
N ASN A 529 -6.92 4.11 10.34
CA ASN A 529 -5.92 5.16 10.43
C ASN A 529 -5.99 6.14 9.25
N HIS A 530 -6.37 5.65 8.06
CA HIS A 530 -6.67 6.48 6.89
C HIS A 530 -8.05 7.15 6.95
N MET A 531 -8.88 6.79 7.93
CA MET A 531 -10.16 7.46 8.16
C MET A 531 -9.92 8.72 8.98
N ASP A 532 -9.84 9.87 8.32
CA ASP A 532 -9.67 11.20 8.95
C ASP A 532 -10.72 11.51 10.05
N HIS A 533 -11.83 10.77 10.08
CA HIS A 533 -12.88 10.90 11.09
C HIS A 533 -12.45 10.48 12.49
N PHE A 534 -11.66 9.40 12.64
CA PHE A 534 -11.21 8.87 13.93
C PHE A 534 -9.71 9.05 14.12
N ARG A 535 -9.29 9.69 15.22
CA ARG A 535 -7.85 9.84 15.51
C ARG A 535 -7.32 8.63 16.24
N ARG A 536 -6.27 7.99 15.72
CA ARG A 536 -5.52 6.99 16.49
C ARG A 536 -4.83 7.64 17.70
N GLU A 537 -5.06 7.08 18.89
CA GLU A 537 -4.43 7.51 20.14
C GLU A 537 -3.33 6.54 20.58
N ASN A 538 -3.60 5.24 20.51
CA ASN A 538 -2.68 4.20 20.92
C ASN A 538 -2.84 2.96 20.04
N LEU A 539 -1.74 2.23 19.84
CA LEU A 539 -1.70 1.01 19.05
C LEU A 539 -0.85 -0.04 19.78
N TRP A 540 -1.35 -1.26 19.85
CA TRP A 540 -0.72 -2.41 20.50
C TRP A 540 -0.92 -3.66 19.65
N ASN A 541 -0.30 -4.76 20.02
CA ASN A 541 -0.64 -6.06 19.47
C ASN A 541 -2.13 -6.35 19.72
N TYR A 542 -2.90 -6.53 18.64
CA TYR A 542 -4.32 -6.83 18.67
C TYR A 542 -5.19 -5.87 19.49
N ALA A 543 -4.79 -4.62 19.65
CA ALA A 543 -5.65 -3.60 20.25
C ALA A 543 -5.31 -2.21 19.70
N VAL A 544 -6.33 -1.38 19.53
CA VAL A 544 -6.15 -0.01 19.06
C VAL A 544 -7.19 0.88 19.71
N GLU A 545 -6.75 2.08 20.08
CA GLU A 545 -7.61 3.14 20.58
C GLU A 545 -7.60 4.31 19.61
N PHE A 546 -8.80 4.82 19.37
CA PHE A 546 -9.06 6.04 18.65
C PHE A 546 -9.75 7.06 19.58
N SER A 547 -9.81 8.31 19.15
CA SER A 547 -10.62 9.34 19.78
C SER A 547 -11.42 10.15 18.77
N ARG A 548 -12.57 10.64 19.23
CA ARG A 548 -13.43 11.59 18.52
C ARG A 548 -14.07 12.54 19.52
N ALA A 549 -14.03 13.84 19.23
CA ALA A 549 -14.61 14.88 20.09
C ALA A 549 -14.21 14.78 21.57
N GLY A 550 -12.94 14.41 21.85
CA GLY A 550 -12.40 14.27 23.20
C GLY A 550 -12.67 12.92 23.88
N HIS A 551 -13.53 12.07 23.32
CA HIS A 551 -13.87 10.76 23.88
C HIS A 551 -13.16 9.63 23.14
N ARG A 552 -12.73 8.61 23.87
CA ARG A 552 -12.03 7.43 23.35
C ARG A 552 -12.99 6.33 22.93
N LEU A 553 -12.61 5.62 21.88
CA LEU A 553 -13.29 4.42 21.38
C LEU A 553 -12.24 3.49 20.78
N GLY A 554 -12.54 2.22 20.65
CA GLY A 554 -11.57 1.30 20.09
C GLY A 554 -12.04 -0.13 20.08
N PHE A 555 -11.12 -1.01 19.71
CA PHE A 555 -11.37 -2.42 19.77
C PHE A 555 -10.12 -3.19 20.19
N SER A 556 -10.36 -4.36 20.76
CA SER A 556 -9.34 -5.36 21.03
C SER A 556 -9.72 -6.67 20.36
N MET A 557 -8.77 -7.33 19.74
CA MET A 557 -8.94 -8.64 19.14
C MET A 557 -8.25 -9.71 19.98
N LYS A 558 -8.84 -10.89 20.03
CA LYS A 558 -8.24 -12.08 20.63
C LYS A 558 -8.35 -13.23 19.66
N GLN A 559 -7.28 -14.00 19.53
CA GLN A 559 -7.31 -15.26 18.81
C GLN A 559 -7.87 -16.34 19.75
N ILE A 560 -9.04 -16.89 19.41
CA ILE A 560 -9.71 -17.92 20.24
C ILE A 560 -9.18 -19.31 19.88
N ALA A 561 -8.98 -19.52 18.59
CA ALA A 561 -8.44 -20.74 18.02
C ALA A 561 -7.74 -20.38 16.71
N GLU A 562 -6.99 -21.31 16.12
CA GLU A 562 -6.30 -21.04 14.87
C GLU A 562 -7.29 -20.67 13.74
N GLY A 563 -7.02 -19.53 13.10
CA GLY A 563 -7.90 -18.93 12.09
C GLY A 563 -9.26 -18.45 12.62
N THR A 564 -9.44 -18.30 13.93
CA THR A 564 -10.68 -17.75 14.53
C THR A 564 -10.36 -16.64 15.52
N GLY A 565 -10.86 -15.44 15.21
CA GLY A 565 -10.69 -14.24 16.02
C GLY A 565 -12.01 -13.82 16.69
N GLU A 566 -11.88 -13.07 17.78
CA GLU A 566 -12.97 -12.31 18.39
C GLU A 566 -12.54 -10.86 18.58
N ILE A 567 -13.25 -9.93 17.94
CA ILE A 567 -13.08 -8.49 18.12
C ILE A 567 -14.09 -8.02 19.16
N GLU A 568 -13.61 -7.33 20.19
CA GLU A 568 -14.41 -6.68 21.23
C GLU A 568 -14.31 -5.16 21.05
N ILE A 569 -15.45 -4.52 20.75
CA ILE A 569 -15.55 -3.07 20.54
C ILE A 569 -16.03 -2.39 21.82
N TYR A 570 -15.39 -1.28 22.17
CA TYR A 570 -15.67 -0.53 23.39
C TYR A 570 -15.69 0.99 23.12
N PHE A 571 -16.46 1.70 23.95
CA PHE A 571 -16.65 3.14 23.87
C PHE A 571 -16.55 3.76 25.25
N GLU A 572 -15.91 4.92 25.33
CA GLU A 572 -15.97 5.79 26.51
C GLU A 572 -17.38 6.41 26.65
N SER A 573 -17.74 6.77 27.89
CA SER A 573 -18.91 7.60 28.14
C SER A 573 -18.75 8.96 27.46
N GLY A 574 -19.70 9.34 26.60
CA GLY A 574 -19.71 10.61 25.88
C GLY A 574 -19.49 10.51 24.37
N VAL A 575 -19.04 9.35 23.85
CA VAL A 575 -19.03 9.12 22.39
C VAL A 575 -20.46 9.18 21.85
N SER A 576 -20.69 10.01 20.82
CA SER A 576 -22.01 10.19 20.20
C SER A 576 -22.56 8.89 19.62
N GLU A 577 -23.89 8.76 19.54
CA GLU A 577 -24.52 7.58 18.90
C GLU A 577 -24.09 7.45 17.44
N PHE A 578 -24.00 8.55 16.71
CA PHE A 578 -23.52 8.59 15.33
C PHE A 578 -22.11 7.99 15.18
N ASP A 579 -21.17 8.39 16.03
CA ASP A 579 -19.78 7.90 15.98
C ASP A 579 -19.68 6.42 16.37
N ARG A 580 -20.51 5.98 17.34
CA ARG A 580 -20.62 4.57 17.72
C ARG A 580 -21.06 3.71 16.53
N VAL A 581 -22.14 4.11 15.85
CA VAL A 581 -22.66 3.37 14.68
C VAL A 581 -21.64 3.35 13.56
N THR A 582 -21.00 4.50 13.29
CA THR A 582 -20.00 4.64 12.24
C THR A 582 -18.83 3.68 12.47
N PHE A 583 -18.30 3.64 13.69
CA PHE A 583 -17.17 2.76 14.04
C PHE A 583 -17.53 1.27 13.95
N ILE A 584 -18.69 0.88 14.49
CA ILE A 584 -19.15 -0.51 14.42
C ILE A 584 -19.35 -0.93 12.97
N ARG A 585 -20.10 -0.15 12.20
CA ARG A 585 -20.45 -0.53 10.83
C ARG A 585 -19.20 -0.64 9.96
N PHE A 586 -18.22 0.24 10.14
CA PHE A 586 -16.93 0.12 9.47
C PHE A 586 -16.24 -1.23 9.75
N ILE A 587 -16.22 -1.65 11.01
CA ILE A 587 -15.65 -2.95 11.40
C ILE A 587 -16.48 -4.11 10.79
N THR A 588 -17.81 -4.01 10.83
CA THR A 588 -18.71 -5.03 10.27
C THR A 588 -18.51 -5.19 8.76
N ASP A 589 -18.53 -4.09 8.02
CA ASP A 589 -18.35 -4.05 6.56
C ASP A 589 -16.98 -4.63 6.20
N HIS A 590 -15.91 -4.22 6.91
CA HIS A 590 -14.57 -4.77 6.71
C HIS A 590 -14.49 -6.29 6.93
N LEU A 591 -15.13 -6.81 8.00
CA LEU A 591 -15.15 -8.25 8.25
C LEU A 591 -15.96 -9.01 7.18
N GLN A 592 -17.04 -8.43 6.68
CA GLN A 592 -17.86 -9.02 5.61
C GLN A 592 -17.10 -9.03 4.26
N ASP A 593 -16.44 -7.93 3.90
CA ASP A 593 -15.67 -7.78 2.66
C ASP A 593 -14.51 -8.77 2.57
N LYS A 594 -13.89 -9.10 3.72
CA LYS A 594 -12.85 -10.15 3.79
C LYS A 594 -13.41 -11.57 3.64
N GLY A 595 -14.70 -11.73 3.31
CA GLY A 595 -15.33 -13.03 3.01
C GLY A 595 -15.53 -13.94 4.21
N VAL A 596 -15.54 -13.37 5.41
CA VAL A 596 -15.51 -14.11 6.67
C VAL A 596 -16.92 -14.45 7.16
N GLY A 597 -17.10 -15.67 7.68
CA GLY A 597 -18.26 -15.99 8.51
C GLY A 597 -18.20 -15.22 9.84
N ILE A 598 -19.06 -14.23 10.02
CA ILE A 598 -19.18 -13.43 11.25
C ILE A 598 -20.35 -13.89 12.12
N GLN A 599 -20.14 -13.90 13.42
CA GLN A 599 -21.18 -14.08 14.42
C GLN A 599 -21.15 -12.88 15.37
N GLU A 600 -22.18 -12.05 15.27
CA GLU A 600 -22.36 -10.87 16.11
C GLU A 600 -22.88 -11.27 17.50
N GLU A 601 -22.31 -10.68 18.54
CA GLU A 601 -22.74 -10.84 19.93
C GLU A 601 -22.86 -9.47 20.62
N ILE A 602 -24.10 -9.11 20.97
CA ILE A 602 -24.41 -7.86 21.69
C ILE A 602 -24.25 -8.10 23.20
N ARG A 603 -23.45 -7.26 23.86
CA ARG A 603 -23.26 -7.32 25.31
C ARG A 603 -24.19 -6.32 25.99
N LEU A 604 -25.10 -6.85 26.80
CA LEU A 604 -26.12 -6.09 27.52
C LEU A 604 -25.67 -5.76 28.93
N HIS A 605 -25.92 -4.51 29.33
CA HIS A 605 -25.71 -4.01 30.68
C HIS A 605 -27.02 -3.42 31.20
N CYS A 606 -27.27 -3.57 32.50
CA CYS A 606 -28.44 -3.00 33.12
C CYS A 606 -28.37 -1.45 33.11
N PRO A 607 -29.39 -0.73 32.64
CA PRO A 607 -29.39 0.73 32.65
C PRO A 607 -29.51 1.31 34.07
N ASN A 608 -30.05 0.53 35.03
CA ASN A 608 -30.26 0.97 36.40
C ASN A 608 -29.02 0.72 37.28
N CYS A 609 -28.52 -0.52 37.35
CA CYS A 609 -27.39 -0.88 38.22
C CYS A 609 -26.04 -1.00 37.49
N GLY A 610 -26.00 -0.89 36.16
CA GLY A 610 -24.76 -0.97 35.36
C GLY A 610 -24.16 -2.37 35.19
N GLU A 611 -24.68 -3.37 35.92
CA GLU A 611 -24.15 -4.74 35.90
C GLU A 611 -24.38 -5.45 34.55
N LYS A 612 -23.42 -6.30 34.18
CA LYS A 612 -23.46 -7.06 32.93
C LYS A 612 -24.50 -8.20 33.03
N VAL A 613 -25.31 -8.38 31.99
CA VAL A 613 -26.15 -9.56 31.87
C VAL A 613 -25.29 -10.77 31.51
N THR A 614 -25.04 -11.66 32.49
CA THR A 614 -24.08 -12.77 32.33
C THR A 614 -24.71 -14.03 31.69
N ASN A 615 -26.03 -14.22 31.81
CA ASN A 615 -26.70 -15.44 31.37
C ASN A 615 -27.00 -15.42 29.85
N ARG A 616 -25.98 -15.73 29.06
CA ARG A 616 -26.03 -15.72 27.58
C ARG A 616 -27.02 -16.73 27.00
N ALA A 617 -27.15 -17.89 27.63
CA ALA A 617 -28.10 -18.92 27.19
C ALA A 617 -29.55 -18.42 27.32
N ALA A 618 -29.85 -17.65 28.37
CA ALA A 618 -31.16 -17.03 28.53
C ALA A 618 -31.44 -15.99 27.45
N ILE A 619 -30.48 -15.11 27.13
CA ILE A 619 -30.63 -14.12 26.04
C ILE A 619 -30.94 -14.84 24.71
N LYS A 620 -30.12 -15.81 24.32
CA LYS A 620 -30.32 -16.57 23.06
C LYS A 620 -31.69 -17.26 23.00
N ARG A 621 -32.10 -17.94 24.08
CA ARG A 621 -33.42 -18.60 24.14
C ARG A 621 -34.56 -17.61 24.03
N ARG A 622 -34.43 -16.42 24.63
CA ARG A 622 -35.46 -15.38 24.56
C ARG A 622 -35.60 -14.81 23.15
N VAL A 623 -34.49 -14.51 22.48
CA VAL A 623 -34.51 -14.06 21.07
C VAL A 623 -35.16 -15.10 20.16
N VAL A 624 -34.77 -16.38 20.28
CA VAL A 624 -35.38 -17.49 19.51
C VAL A 624 -36.89 -17.63 19.81
N ALA A 625 -37.31 -17.37 21.05
CA ALA A 625 -38.71 -17.37 21.45
C ALA A 625 -39.47 -16.06 21.13
N GLY A 626 -38.87 -15.13 20.38
CA GLY A 626 -39.49 -13.84 20.01
C GLY A 626 -39.66 -12.85 21.18
N LYS A 627 -38.92 -13.04 22.29
CA LYS A 627 -38.93 -12.14 23.45
C LYS A 627 -37.69 -11.23 23.42
N PHE A 628 -37.92 -9.92 23.36
CA PHE A 628 -36.88 -8.90 23.14
C PHE A 628 -36.52 -8.10 24.41
N ASP A 629 -36.58 -8.75 25.57
CA ASP A 629 -36.30 -8.15 26.88
C ASP A 629 -35.69 -9.22 27.82
N ILE A 630 -34.92 -8.83 28.84
CA ILE A 630 -34.45 -9.71 29.91
C ILE A 630 -34.35 -8.94 31.24
N SER A 631 -34.78 -9.53 32.35
CA SER A 631 -34.64 -8.92 33.67
C SER A 631 -33.19 -8.95 34.16
N CYS A 632 -32.74 -7.84 34.75
CA CYS A 632 -31.45 -7.75 35.43
C CYS A 632 -31.39 -8.74 36.60
N GLN A 633 -30.27 -9.46 36.73
CA GLN A 633 -30.05 -10.46 37.77
C GLN A 633 -29.86 -9.85 39.17
N PHE A 634 -29.65 -8.53 39.26
CA PHE A 634 -29.28 -7.82 40.48
C PHE A 634 -30.35 -6.85 40.98
N CYS A 635 -31.12 -6.24 40.07
CA CYS A 635 -32.10 -5.21 40.41
C CYS A 635 -33.43 -5.36 39.65
N ASP A 636 -33.66 -6.50 39.01
CA ASP A 636 -34.89 -6.89 38.29
C ASP A 636 -35.35 -5.96 37.15
N THR A 637 -34.62 -4.87 36.89
CA THR A 637 -34.91 -3.92 35.81
C THR A 637 -34.95 -4.65 34.46
N ALA A 638 -36.01 -4.45 33.68
CA ALA A 638 -36.14 -5.02 32.35
C ALA A 638 -35.16 -4.34 31.37
N ILE A 639 -34.37 -5.15 30.67
CA ILE A 639 -33.33 -4.72 29.74
C ILE A 639 -33.77 -5.14 28.32
N PRO A 640 -33.95 -4.21 27.37
CA PRO A 640 -34.31 -4.55 25.99
C PRO A 640 -33.17 -5.31 25.29
N ILE A 641 -33.51 -6.30 24.48
CA ILE A 641 -32.62 -7.08 23.63
C ILE A 641 -32.84 -6.66 22.18
N PRO A 642 -31.93 -5.86 21.58
CA PRO A 642 -32.00 -5.53 20.16
C PRO A 642 -31.68 -6.75 19.29
N ARG A 643 -32.24 -6.83 18.08
CA ARG A 643 -32.02 -7.93 17.10
C ARG A 643 -30.65 -7.85 16.46
N SER A 644 -30.14 -6.65 16.23
CA SER A 644 -28.78 -6.39 15.76
C SER A 644 -28.22 -5.12 16.39
N VAL A 645 -26.90 -4.96 16.30
CA VAL A 645 -26.23 -3.72 16.67
C VAL A 645 -26.75 -2.55 15.86
N GLU A 646 -27.00 -2.73 14.56
CA GLU A 646 -27.62 -1.68 13.75
C GLU A 646 -28.98 -1.27 14.33
N GLU A 647 -29.88 -2.21 14.63
CA GLU A 647 -31.18 -1.89 15.24
C GLU A 647 -31.03 -1.17 16.59
N ARG A 648 -30.02 -1.55 17.40
CA ARG A 648 -29.72 -0.92 18.68
C ARG A 648 -29.44 0.58 18.55
N TYR A 649 -28.81 1.01 17.46
CA TYR A 649 -28.39 2.40 17.26
C TYR A 649 -29.04 3.08 16.04
N ARG A 650 -30.09 2.47 15.46
CA ARG A 650 -30.78 2.97 14.26
C ARG A 650 -31.75 4.10 14.60
N TRP A 651 -31.28 5.34 14.48
CA TRP A 651 -32.14 6.52 14.61
C TRP A 651 -31.85 7.64 13.59
N ASP A 652 -31.02 7.40 12.56
CA ASP A 652 -30.62 8.44 11.62
C ASP A 652 -30.61 7.97 10.15
N MET A 653 -31.23 8.76 9.28
CA MET A 653 -31.27 8.54 7.82
C MET A 653 -30.04 9.10 7.09
N GLU A 654 -29.26 10.02 7.69
CA GLU A 654 -28.06 10.61 7.08
C GLU A 654 -26.83 9.68 7.09
N LEU A 655 -26.91 8.56 7.82
CA LEU A 655 -25.79 7.69 8.12
C LEU A 655 -25.24 6.94 6.88
N GLY A 656 -26.11 6.57 5.94
CA GLY A 656 -25.74 5.75 4.78
C GLY A 656 -24.99 6.51 3.66
N GLU A 657 -25.20 7.82 3.53
CA GLU A 657 -24.47 8.64 2.55
C GLU A 657 -23.07 8.98 3.08
N LYS A 658 -23.00 9.41 4.34
CA LYS A 658 -21.73 9.72 5.01
C LYS A 658 -20.79 8.52 5.10
N GLN A 659 -21.32 7.31 5.24
CA GLN A 659 -20.50 6.09 5.21
C GLN A 659 -19.89 5.78 3.85
N ARG A 660 -20.65 5.97 2.76
CA ARG A 660 -20.10 5.82 1.41
C ARG A 660 -19.00 6.86 1.14
N GLN A 661 -19.19 8.09 1.63
CA GLN A 661 -18.14 9.11 1.58
C GLN A 661 -16.89 8.67 2.34
N LEU A 662 -17.03 8.21 3.60
CA LEU A 662 -15.90 7.73 4.41
C LEU A 662 -15.16 6.55 3.75
N ALA A 663 -15.87 5.58 3.18
CA ALA A 663 -15.25 4.45 2.48
C ALA A 663 -14.45 4.93 1.25
N THR A 664 -15.03 5.84 0.46
CA THR A 664 -14.34 6.45 -0.70
C THR A 664 -13.10 7.24 -0.27
N THR A 665 -13.16 7.94 0.87
CA THR A 665 -12.01 8.65 1.43
C THR A 665 -10.88 7.69 1.80
N VAL A 666 -11.18 6.57 2.46
CA VAL A 666 -10.16 5.58 2.85
C VAL A 666 -9.44 5.01 1.62
N GLU A 667 -10.19 4.63 0.58
CA GLU A 667 -9.60 4.12 -0.67
C GLU A 667 -8.70 5.17 -1.35
N SER A 668 -9.16 6.43 -1.40
CA SER A 668 -8.38 7.56 -1.92
C SER A 668 -7.09 7.80 -1.13
N GLN A 669 -7.15 7.71 0.20
CA GLN A 669 -5.99 7.91 1.07
C GLN A 669 -4.96 6.79 0.93
N THR A 670 -5.39 5.52 0.84
CA THR A 670 -4.46 4.40 0.57
C THR A 670 -3.75 4.59 -0.79
N ALA A 671 -4.49 4.99 -1.82
CA ALA A 671 -3.91 5.28 -3.14
C ALA A 671 -2.93 6.47 -3.08
N LYS A 672 -3.29 7.53 -2.36
CA LYS A 672 -2.44 8.71 -2.15
C LYS A 672 -1.13 8.34 -1.43
N GLU A 673 -1.20 7.58 -0.34
CA GLU A 673 -0.02 7.16 0.41
C GLU A 673 0.93 6.33 -0.46
N THR A 674 0.38 5.42 -1.27
CA THR A 674 1.16 4.62 -2.23
C THR A 674 1.83 5.52 -3.28
N MET A 675 1.12 6.50 -3.82
CA MET A 675 1.68 7.48 -4.76
C MET A 675 2.77 8.36 -4.14
N GLU A 676 2.59 8.81 -2.91
CA GLU A 676 3.57 9.62 -2.18
C GLU A 676 4.83 8.80 -1.91
N PHE A 677 4.69 7.55 -1.45
CA PHE A 677 5.80 6.61 -1.32
C PHE A 677 6.59 6.47 -2.64
N LEU A 678 5.89 6.28 -3.76
CA LEU A 678 6.53 6.17 -5.07
C LEU A 678 7.29 7.44 -5.48
N ALA A 679 6.85 8.62 -5.01
CA ALA A 679 7.52 9.89 -5.24
C ALA A 679 8.76 10.08 -4.34
N ASP A 680 8.73 9.55 -3.12
CA ASP A 680 9.75 9.76 -2.09
C ASP A 680 10.88 8.75 -2.14
N GLN A 681 10.61 7.49 -2.52
CA GLN A 681 11.57 6.37 -2.53
C GLN A 681 12.92 6.65 -3.22
N ARG A 682 12.96 7.59 -4.18
CA ARG A 682 14.19 7.98 -4.90
C ARG A 682 15.23 8.58 -3.96
N GLN A 683 14.79 9.21 -2.88
CA GLN A 683 15.68 9.89 -1.94
C GLN A 683 16.40 8.90 -1.04
N TYR A 684 15.74 7.81 -0.69
CA TYR A 684 16.30 6.72 0.10
C TYR A 684 17.36 5.91 -0.67
N THR A 685 17.26 5.87 -2.00
CA THR A 685 18.15 5.13 -2.90
C THR A 685 19.17 6.01 -3.64
N ALA A 686 19.08 7.34 -3.49
CA ALA A 686 20.06 8.26 -4.05
C ALA A 686 21.44 8.06 -3.42
N ALA A 687 22.50 8.31 -4.19
CA ALA A 687 23.86 8.28 -3.66
C ALA A 687 23.97 9.24 -2.47
N LYS A 688 24.46 8.75 -1.32
CA LYS A 688 24.71 9.58 -0.14
C LYS A 688 25.58 10.77 -0.53
N ASP A 689 25.11 11.99 -0.27
CA ASP A 689 26.04 13.10 -0.15
C ASP A 689 26.96 12.79 1.05
N ASN A 690 28.25 13.06 0.92
CA ASN A 690 29.17 12.91 2.04
C ASN A 690 29.01 14.06 3.05
N ARG A 691 28.17 15.05 2.76
CA ARG A 691 27.82 16.16 3.64
C ARG A 691 26.60 15.81 4.48
N LEU A 692 26.53 16.39 5.68
CA LEU A 692 25.37 16.28 6.56
C LEU A 692 24.54 17.57 6.47
N HIS A 693 23.32 17.46 5.95
CA HIS A 693 22.35 18.54 5.89
C HIS A 693 21.43 18.49 7.12
N ILE A 694 21.47 19.54 7.93
CA ILE A 694 20.68 19.71 9.15
C ILE A 694 19.70 20.86 8.91
N LEU A 695 18.42 20.55 8.82
CA LEU A 695 17.36 21.55 8.74
C LEU A 695 17.00 22.02 10.14
N HIS A 696 17.12 23.32 10.41
CA HIS A 696 16.84 23.91 11.71
C HIS A 696 15.64 24.85 11.61
N LEU A 697 14.53 24.43 12.25
CA LEU A 697 13.29 25.18 12.36
C LEU A 697 13.04 25.55 13.82
N SER A 698 12.38 26.69 14.03
CA SER A 698 11.91 27.15 15.34
C SER A 698 10.60 27.90 15.16
N ASP A 699 9.83 28.06 16.24
CA ASP A 699 8.71 29.00 16.30
C ASP A 699 7.70 28.72 15.15
N LEU A 700 7.14 27.51 15.15
CA LEU A 700 6.26 27.01 14.09
C LEU A 700 4.87 27.67 14.15
N HIS A 701 4.28 27.80 15.34
CA HIS A 701 2.95 28.42 15.57
C HIS A 701 1.89 28.08 14.49
N LEU A 702 1.73 26.79 14.19
CA LEU A 702 0.78 26.32 13.18
C LEU A 702 -0.61 26.16 13.78
N THR A 703 -1.62 26.71 13.13
CA THR A 703 -3.01 26.71 13.63
C THR A 703 -3.73 25.38 13.38
N ASP A 704 -3.50 24.79 12.21
CA ASP A 704 -4.20 23.60 11.71
C ASP A 704 -3.40 22.89 10.61
N GLU A 705 -3.86 21.69 10.23
CA GLU A 705 -3.18 20.83 9.26
C GLU A 705 -3.21 21.39 7.82
N GLU A 706 -4.16 22.26 7.49
CA GLU A 706 -4.19 22.92 6.17
C GLU A 706 -3.04 23.92 6.07
N ALA A 707 -2.88 24.77 7.09
CA ALA A 707 -1.75 25.67 7.20
C ALA A 707 -0.42 24.89 7.20
N ALA A 708 -0.33 23.81 7.97
CA ALA A 708 0.87 22.95 7.99
C ALA A 708 1.25 22.45 6.59
N ASN A 709 0.27 22.00 5.79
CA ASN A 709 0.50 21.54 4.42
C ASN A 709 0.98 22.66 3.48
N VAL A 710 0.47 23.89 3.64
CA VAL A 710 0.93 25.05 2.87
C VAL A 710 2.39 25.35 3.18
N TYR A 711 2.75 25.48 4.46
CA TYR A 711 4.14 25.76 4.87
C TYR A 711 5.08 24.63 4.47
N ARG A 712 4.66 23.37 4.61
CA ARG A 712 5.41 22.20 4.16
C ARG A 712 5.72 22.31 2.66
N THR A 713 4.71 22.51 1.83
CA THR A 713 4.86 22.56 0.37
C THR A 713 5.79 23.69 -0.06
N GLN A 714 5.69 24.85 0.59
CA GLN A 714 6.56 26.00 0.31
C GLN A 714 8.02 25.73 0.72
N LEU A 715 8.24 25.13 1.90
CA LEU A 715 9.57 24.75 2.36
C LEU A 715 10.19 23.66 1.45
N GLU A 716 9.40 22.66 1.07
CA GLU A 716 9.82 21.63 0.10
C GLU A 716 10.26 22.22 -1.23
N THR A 717 9.49 23.21 -1.72
CA THR A 717 9.80 23.92 -2.96
C THR A 717 11.15 24.64 -2.85
N ASP A 718 11.39 25.35 -1.75
CA ASP A 718 12.66 26.07 -1.53
C ASP A 718 13.84 25.10 -1.42
N LEU A 719 13.72 24.07 -0.58
CA LEU A 719 14.77 23.08 -0.37
C LEU A 719 15.13 22.36 -1.68
N ARG A 720 14.13 21.89 -2.45
CA ARG A 720 14.39 21.10 -3.67
C ARG A 720 14.73 21.94 -4.89
N GLN A 721 14.03 23.04 -5.13
CA GLN A 721 14.17 23.82 -6.36
C GLN A 721 15.26 24.89 -6.27
N GLU A 722 15.36 25.58 -5.13
CA GLU A 722 16.32 26.68 -4.95
C GLU A 722 17.64 26.17 -4.36
N LEU A 723 17.59 25.32 -3.33
CA LEU A 723 18.80 24.81 -2.65
C LEU A 723 19.30 23.45 -3.18
N GLY A 724 18.52 22.79 -4.05
CA GLY A 724 18.91 21.52 -4.67
C GLY A 724 18.97 20.32 -3.70
N ILE A 725 18.42 20.45 -2.50
CA ILE A 725 18.47 19.44 -1.44
C ILE A 725 17.45 18.34 -1.73
N GLN A 726 17.97 17.14 -1.95
CA GLN A 726 17.15 15.95 -2.18
C GLN A 726 17.01 15.08 -0.93
N ARG A 727 17.86 15.27 0.08
CA ARG A 727 17.88 14.46 1.31
C ARG A 727 18.29 15.35 2.48
N LEU A 728 17.74 15.07 3.66
CA LEU A 728 18.17 15.65 4.91
C LEU A 728 18.73 14.54 5.81
N GLU A 729 19.78 14.85 6.57
CA GLU A 729 20.35 13.93 7.54
C GLU A 729 19.76 14.13 8.93
N TYR A 730 19.35 15.36 9.25
CA TYR A 730 18.71 15.72 10.53
C TYR A 730 17.67 16.82 10.38
N LEU A 731 16.62 16.75 11.21
CA LEU A 731 15.65 17.82 11.42
C LEU A 731 15.70 18.25 12.89
N VAL A 732 15.96 19.53 13.13
CA VAL A 732 16.02 20.12 14.47
C VAL A 732 14.86 21.10 14.65
N LEU A 733 14.04 20.87 15.68
CA LEU A 733 12.99 21.75 16.15
C LEU A 733 13.38 22.37 17.50
N SER A 734 13.79 23.64 17.48
CA SER A 734 14.32 24.33 18.67
C SER A 734 13.26 25.02 19.52
N GLY A 735 12.04 24.48 19.62
CA GLY A 735 10.96 25.01 20.48
C GLY A 735 9.93 25.89 19.78
N ASP A 736 8.91 26.27 20.56
CA ASP A 736 7.70 26.97 20.14
C ASP A 736 7.03 26.30 18.93
N ILE A 737 6.75 25.01 19.13
CA ILE A 737 6.07 24.17 18.16
C ILE A 737 4.60 24.61 17.99
N THR A 738 4.01 25.14 19.07
CA THR A 738 2.63 25.63 19.13
C THR A 738 2.57 27.09 19.61
N ASP A 739 1.38 27.71 19.65
CA ASP A 739 1.18 29.00 20.33
C ASP A 739 0.50 28.81 21.71
N HIS A 740 -0.44 27.85 21.80
CA HIS A 740 -1.24 27.64 23.01
C HIS A 740 -1.18 26.21 23.55
N ALA A 741 -0.24 25.39 23.09
CA ALA A 741 -0.09 23.99 23.48
C ALA A 741 -1.39 23.16 23.33
N THR A 742 -2.20 23.48 22.33
CA THR A 742 -3.46 22.76 22.10
C THR A 742 -3.27 21.49 21.28
N LYS A 743 -4.21 20.56 21.43
CA LYS A 743 -4.22 19.30 20.66
C LYS A 743 -4.24 19.52 19.15
N THR A 744 -4.85 20.60 18.66
CA THR A 744 -4.98 20.90 17.22
C THR A 744 -3.66 21.43 16.66
N GLU A 745 -3.00 22.36 17.36
CA GLU A 745 -1.71 22.92 16.92
C GLU A 745 -0.63 21.83 16.90
N TYR A 746 -0.57 20.98 17.93
CA TYR A 746 0.39 19.87 17.94
C TYR A 746 0.17 18.86 16.80
N ARG A 747 -1.08 18.65 16.37
CA ARG A 747 -1.35 17.83 15.18
C ARG A 747 -0.84 18.49 13.91
N ALA A 748 -1.10 19.78 13.74
CA ALA A 748 -0.60 20.54 12.61
C ALA A 748 0.93 20.45 12.52
N ALA A 749 1.61 20.63 13.66
CA ALA A 749 3.05 20.45 13.74
C ALA A 749 3.48 19.01 13.42
N PHE A 750 2.80 17.99 13.94
CA PHE A 750 3.13 16.59 13.65
C PHE A 750 2.98 16.28 12.16
N ALA A 751 1.91 16.75 11.50
CA ALA A 751 1.69 16.56 10.08
C ALA A 751 2.78 17.23 9.22
N LEU A 752 3.26 18.43 9.62
CA LEU A 752 4.41 19.06 8.97
C LEU A 752 5.67 18.18 9.12
N VAL A 753 5.96 17.72 10.34
CA VAL A 753 7.17 16.93 10.65
C VAL A 753 7.15 15.58 9.94
N ASP A 754 6.07 14.81 10.07
CA ASP A 754 5.90 13.51 9.41
C ASP A 754 6.05 13.63 7.89
N GLY A 755 5.42 14.67 7.32
CA GLY A 755 5.55 14.99 5.90
C GLY A 755 7.00 15.28 5.50
N LEU A 756 7.72 16.15 6.22
CA LEU A 756 9.12 16.45 5.94
C LEU A 756 10.03 15.21 6.12
N VAL A 757 9.79 14.41 7.15
CA VAL A 757 10.58 13.21 7.44
C VAL A 757 10.48 12.22 6.29
N LYS A 758 9.25 11.86 5.91
CA LYS A 758 8.97 10.98 4.76
C LYS A 758 9.55 11.52 3.46
N ARG A 759 9.38 12.83 3.24
CA ARG A 759 9.71 13.53 2.00
C ARG A 759 11.17 13.89 1.83
N PHE A 760 12.02 13.73 2.84
CA PHE A 760 13.46 14.00 2.75
C PHE A 760 14.32 12.81 3.19
N GLY A 761 13.70 11.64 3.40
CA GLY A 761 14.42 10.41 3.67
C GLY A 761 14.98 10.31 5.09
N LEU A 762 14.31 10.94 6.05
CA LEU A 762 14.63 10.85 7.47
C LEU A 762 13.81 9.73 8.12
N ASP A 763 14.20 9.37 9.33
CA ASP A 763 13.39 8.58 10.26
C ASP A 763 13.33 9.29 11.63
N ALA A 764 12.42 8.86 12.51
CA ALA A 764 12.23 9.46 13.83
C ALA A 764 13.52 9.67 14.65
N SER A 765 14.51 8.78 14.53
CA SER A 765 15.77 8.87 15.28
C SER A 765 16.69 10.00 14.81
N ARG A 766 16.35 10.65 13.70
CA ARG A 766 17.06 11.80 13.12
C ARG A 766 16.33 13.13 13.34
N VAL A 767 15.25 13.10 14.11
CA VAL A 767 14.50 14.29 14.52
C VAL A 767 14.92 14.67 15.94
N VAL A 768 15.29 15.93 16.14
CA VAL A 768 15.65 16.49 17.45
C VAL A 768 14.62 17.53 17.82
N VAL A 769 13.99 17.37 18.97
CA VAL A 769 12.89 18.25 19.41
C VAL A 769 13.13 18.69 20.85
N VAL A 770 13.06 19.99 21.08
CA VAL A 770 13.02 20.59 22.42
C VAL A 770 11.80 21.50 22.54
N PRO A 771 11.20 21.65 23.74
CA PRO A 771 10.07 22.56 23.93
C PRO A 771 10.50 24.01 24.13
N GLY A 772 9.65 24.93 23.69
CA GLY A 772 9.71 26.36 23.99
C GLY A 772 8.73 26.77 25.09
N ASN A 773 8.50 28.07 25.26
CA ASN A 773 7.57 28.61 26.26
C ASN A 773 6.11 28.54 25.78
N HIS A 774 5.85 28.48 24.47
CA HIS A 774 4.49 28.29 23.96
C HIS A 774 4.04 26.82 23.96
N ASP A 775 4.96 25.89 24.22
CA ASP A 775 4.67 24.45 24.27
C ASP A 775 4.17 23.97 25.63
N LEU A 776 4.24 24.82 26.67
CA LEU A 776 3.60 24.56 27.96
C LEU A 776 2.17 25.10 27.97
N ASN A 777 1.28 24.39 28.66
CA ASN A 777 -0.11 24.80 28.79
C ASN A 777 -0.28 25.86 29.89
N TRP A 778 -0.66 27.07 29.48
CA TRP A 778 -0.84 28.22 30.35
C TRP A 778 -2.00 28.09 31.36
N GLU A 779 -3.03 27.28 31.06
CA GLU A 779 -4.15 27.04 31.98
C GLU A 779 -3.73 26.11 33.11
N LEU A 780 -3.10 24.98 32.78
CA LEU A 780 -2.50 24.06 33.77
C LEU A 780 -1.45 24.78 34.64
N SER A 781 -0.67 25.66 34.02
CA SER A 781 0.27 26.55 34.73
C SER A 781 -0.43 27.44 35.76
N ARG A 782 -1.63 27.95 35.46
CA ARG A 782 -2.43 28.77 36.38
C ARG A 782 -3.06 27.94 37.50
N GLU A 783 -3.60 26.78 37.16
CA GLU A 783 -4.21 25.84 38.11
C GLU A 783 -3.21 25.29 39.14
N ALA A 784 -1.92 25.31 38.81
CA ALA A 784 -0.83 24.93 39.70
C ALA A 784 -0.58 25.92 40.85
N TYR A 785 -1.27 27.07 40.90
CA TYR A 785 -1.14 28.07 41.97
C TYR A 785 -2.46 28.22 42.74
N PRO A 786 -2.86 27.24 43.57
CA PRO A 786 -4.02 27.37 44.43
C PRO A 786 -3.86 28.49 45.46
N PHE A 787 -4.99 29.10 45.82
CA PHE A 787 -5.04 30.09 46.89
C PHE A 787 -4.87 29.44 48.27
N VAL A 788 -3.96 29.99 49.07
CA VAL A 788 -3.69 29.60 50.46
C VAL A 788 -3.99 30.79 51.37
N HIS A 789 -4.87 30.59 52.35
CA HIS A 789 -5.24 31.62 53.31
C HIS A 789 -4.05 32.03 54.17
N LYS A 790 -4.00 33.30 54.61
CA LYS A 790 -2.87 33.84 55.39
C LYS A 790 -2.49 33.01 56.62
N ASP A 791 -3.48 32.41 57.28
CA ASP A 791 -3.30 31.58 58.48
C ASP A 791 -2.61 30.24 58.20
N ASP A 792 -2.71 29.75 56.95
CA ASP A 792 -2.15 28.48 56.51
C ASP A 792 -0.82 28.66 55.73
N LEU A 793 -0.36 29.90 55.54
CA LEU A 793 0.90 30.17 54.84
C LEU A 793 2.11 29.75 55.68
N SER A 794 2.90 28.83 55.15
CA SER A 794 4.18 28.45 55.75
C SER A 794 5.18 29.62 55.77
N SER A 795 5.98 29.70 56.85
CA SER A 795 7.12 30.61 56.99
C SER A 795 8.39 29.81 57.28
N PRO A 796 9.50 30.02 56.53
CA PRO A 796 9.68 30.99 55.45
C PRO A 796 8.99 30.57 54.14
N ARG A 797 8.58 31.56 53.34
CA ARG A 797 7.97 31.33 52.02
C ARG A 797 9.06 30.97 51.01
N PRO A 798 8.91 29.92 50.21
CA PRO A 798 9.84 29.64 49.13
C PRO A 798 9.82 30.80 48.12
N GLU A 799 10.98 31.39 47.89
CA GLU A 799 11.17 32.51 46.96
C GLU A 799 10.80 32.07 45.54
N GLY A 800 10.12 32.96 44.79
CA GLY A 800 9.70 32.68 43.41
C GLY A 800 8.58 31.64 43.23
N ARG A 801 8.06 31.02 44.30
CA ARG A 801 6.98 30.01 44.26
C ARG A 801 5.67 30.47 44.90
N HIS A 802 5.52 31.77 45.11
CA HIS A 802 4.31 32.36 45.66
C HIS A 802 3.97 33.68 44.98
N ILE A 803 2.68 33.95 44.81
CA ILE A 803 2.14 35.18 44.24
C ILE A 803 1.28 35.84 45.32
N PRO A 804 1.63 37.04 45.82
CA PRO A 804 0.84 37.72 46.84
C PRO A 804 -0.60 37.99 46.37
N ALA A 805 -1.58 37.65 47.20
CA ALA A 805 -3.00 37.85 46.93
C ALA A 805 -3.65 38.76 48.00
N GLY A 806 -2.98 39.89 48.28
CA GLY A 806 -3.42 40.87 49.27
C GLY A 806 -3.25 40.40 50.73
N GLU A 807 -4.04 40.97 51.64
CA GLU A 807 -4.01 40.63 53.07
C GLU A 807 -4.65 39.26 53.39
N ALA A 808 -5.42 38.70 52.46
CA ALA A 808 -6.17 37.45 52.65
C ALA A 808 -5.31 36.19 52.50
N GLY A 809 -4.18 36.26 51.79
CA GLY A 809 -3.36 35.08 51.51
C GLY A 809 -2.38 35.24 50.35
N ALA A 810 -1.96 34.12 49.78
CA ALA A 810 -1.13 34.07 48.58
C ALA A 810 -1.51 32.86 47.73
N LEU A 811 -1.26 32.94 46.42
CA LEU A 811 -1.26 31.75 45.57
C LEU A 811 0.09 31.06 45.75
N VAL A 812 0.10 29.78 46.12
CA VAL A 812 1.33 29.02 46.39
C VAL A 812 1.44 27.89 45.38
N ARG A 813 2.62 27.72 44.76
CA ARG A 813 2.84 26.72 43.73
C ARG A 813 2.73 25.30 44.28
N ASP A 814 1.88 24.50 43.65
CA ASP A 814 1.83 23.05 43.78
C ASP A 814 2.77 22.44 42.73
N ASP A 815 3.94 21.95 43.16
CA ASP A 815 4.97 21.42 42.27
C ASP A 815 4.50 20.18 41.48
N GLU A 816 3.50 19.43 41.96
CA GLU A 816 2.97 18.27 41.23
C GLU A 816 2.09 18.71 40.07
N LYS A 817 1.18 19.66 40.31
CA LYS A 817 0.38 20.27 39.23
C LYS A 817 1.25 21.09 38.27
N TYR A 818 2.27 21.77 38.79
CA TYR A 818 3.15 22.62 37.99
C TYR A 818 3.92 21.82 36.93
N ARG A 819 4.34 20.59 37.26
CA ARG A 819 5.01 19.70 36.31
C ARG A 819 4.09 19.26 35.15
N GLN A 820 2.77 19.24 35.35
CA GLN A 820 1.78 18.85 34.32
C GLN A 820 1.64 19.85 33.16
N ARG A 821 2.20 21.06 33.25
CA ARG A 821 2.16 22.05 32.16
C ARG A 821 2.73 21.54 30.83
N PHE A 822 3.67 20.59 30.87
CA PHE A 822 4.24 19.95 29.68
C PHE A 822 3.53 18.64 29.27
N ALA A 823 2.47 18.23 29.98
CA ALA A 823 1.74 17.02 29.62
C ALA A 823 1.14 17.09 28.19
N PRO A 824 0.57 18.23 27.72
CA PRO A 824 0.10 18.31 26.33
C PRO A 824 1.19 18.15 25.28
N PHE A 825 2.40 18.69 25.53
CA PHE A 825 3.57 18.49 24.67
C PHE A 825 3.91 17.00 24.52
N ASN A 826 3.95 16.28 25.65
CA ASN A 826 4.12 14.83 25.65
C ASN A 826 2.99 14.12 24.90
N ASP A 827 1.76 14.39 25.30
CA ASP A 827 0.57 13.60 24.98
C ASP A 827 0.10 13.80 23.54
N HIS A 828 0.47 14.91 22.90
CA HIS A 828 -0.02 15.28 21.58
C HIS A 828 1.05 15.37 20.51
N PHE A 829 2.34 15.43 20.88
CA PHE A 829 3.44 15.60 19.93
C PHE A 829 4.62 14.66 20.20
N TYR A 830 5.30 14.79 21.34
CA TYR A 830 6.58 14.11 21.60
C TYR A 830 6.49 12.57 21.47
N ARG A 831 5.49 11.94 22.09
CA ARG A 831 5.32 10.48 22.05
C ARG A 831 4.96 9.91 20.67
N TYR A 832 4.46 10.76 19.77
CA TYR A 832 4.15 10.36 18.39
C TYR A 832 5.40 10.38 17.50
N ILE A 833 6.38 11.24 17.81
CA ILE A 833 7.68 11.26 17.14
C ILE A 833 8.51 10.05 17.58
N TYR A 834 8.73 9.87 18.88
CA TYR A 834 9.66 8.87 19.42
C TYR A 834 8.97 7.57 19.87
N ARG A 835 8.01 7.06 19.09
CA ARG A 835 7.23 5.86 19.41
C ARG A 835 8.07 4.77 20.09
N GLY A 836 7.65 4.30 21.26
CA GLY A 836 8.34 3.21 21.98
C GLY A 836 9.50 3.64 22.89
N GLN A 837 10.14 4.79 22.62
CA GLN A 837 11.32 5.29 23.34
C GLN A 837 11.02 6.04 24.65
N GLY A 838 9.75 6.06 25.07
CA GLY A 838 9.32 6.66 26.34
C GLY A 838 8.47 7.92 26.18
N HIS A 839 8.12 8.51 27.32
CA HIS A 839 7.36 9.75 27.42
C HIS A 839 8.31 10.91 27.70
N TYR A 840 7.95 12.11 27.25
CA TYR A 840 8.65 13.31 27.70
C TYR A 840 8.52 13.44 29.22
N PRO A 841 9.63 13.53 29.96
CA PRO A 841 9.60 13.54 31.41
C PRO A 841 8.98 14.84 31.94
N LEU A 842 8.08 14.69 32.91
CA LEU A 842 7.48 15.83 33.60
C LEU A 842 8.35 16.33 34.74
N ASP A 843 9.29 15.51 35.24
CA ASP A 843 10.30 15.96 36.19
C ASP A 843 11.38 16.77 35.48
N ALA A 844 11.59 17.99 35.94
CA ALA A 844 12.59 18.90 35.38
C ALA A 844 14.01 18.34 35.43
N ALA A 845 14.35 17.44 36.37
CA ALA A 845 15.67 16.81 36.43
C ALA A 845 15.96 15.84 35.27
N ASP A 846 14.91 15.38 34.58
CA ASP A 846 15.02 14.42 33.50
C ASP A 846 14.71 15.06 32.13
N GLN A 847 14.40 16.37 32.08
CA GLN A 847 14.04 17.11 30.86
C GLN A 847 15.24 17.43 29.95
N PHE A 848 15.91 16.37 29.48
CA PHE A 848 16.90 16.40 28.42
C PHE A 848 16.62 15.31 27.39
N LEU A 849 16.97 15.59 26.14
CA LEU A 849 16.91 14.64 25.03
C LEU A 849 18.34 14.31 24.61
N PHE A 850 18.63 13.04 24.37
CA PHE A 850 19.95 12.57 23.95
C PHE A 850 19.79 11.75 22.67
N VAL A 851 20.26 12.30 21.53
CA VAL A 851 20.19 11.64 20.22
C VAL A 851 21.60 11.41 19.71
N GLU A 852 22.04 10.16 19.68
CA GLU A 852 23.36 9.76 19.18
C GLU A 852 23.26 8.97 17.88
N ARG A 853 24.16 9.25 16.93
CA ARG A 853 24.26 8.52 15.65
C ARG A 853 25.73 8.16 15.37
N PRO A 854 26.18 6.97 15.82
CA PRO A 854 27.58 6.54 15.68
C PRO A 854 28.10 6.52 14.25
N GLU A 855 27.24 6.19 13.29
CA GLU A 855 27.60 6.11 11.87
C GLU A 855 27.91 7.50 11.27
N ASP A 856 27.28 8.56 11.78
CA ASP A 856 27.52 9.94 11.37
C ASP A 856 28.51 10.67 12.33
N ARG A 857 28.89 10.03 13.46
CA ARG A 857 29.70 10.59 14.55
C ARG A 857 29.17 11.95 15.05
N ILE A 858 27.85 12.02 15.26
CA ILE A 858 27.16 13.20 15.75
C ILE A 858 26.33 12.88 17.00
N LEU A 859 26.28 13.85 17.91
CA LEU A 859 25.51 13.80 19.14
C LEU A 859 24.71 15.10 19.29
N PHE A 860 23.41 14.98 19.53
CA PHE A 860 22.57 16.09 19.94
C PHE A 860 22.16 15.95 21.42
N LEU A 861 22.31 17.05 22.16
CA LEU A 861 21.79 17.24 23.51
C LEU A 861 20.70 18.31 23.48
N GLY A 862 19.44 17.88 23.60
CA GLY A 862 18.30 18.78 23.75
C GLY A 862 18.05 19.14 25.21
N LEU A 863 17.80 20.42 25.51
CA LEU A 863 17.58 20.94 26.86
C LEU A 863 16.32 21.80 26.90
N ASN A 864 15.51 21.62 27.95
CA ASN A 864 14.35 22.48 28.20
C ASN A 864 14.79 23.82 28.80
N SER A 865 14.74 24.90 28.00
CA SER A 865 15.01 26.27 28.47
C SER A 865 13.81 26.97 29.13
N SER A 866 12.66 26.31 29.20
CA SER A 866 11.40 26.84 29.75
C SER A 866 11.12 26.33 31.16
N TRP A 867 12.16 25.97 31.93
CA TRP A 867 12.02 25.26 33.20
C TRP A 867 11.22 26.03 34.26
N GLU A 868 11.44 27.33 34.47
CA GLU A 868 10.70 28.13 35.47
C GLU A 868 9.69 29.12 34.87
N ILE A 869 9.38 28.96 33.58
CA ILE A 869 8.39 29.81 32.91
C ILE A 869 6.98 29.37 33.29
N ASP A 870 6.16 30.35 33.63
CA ASP A 870 4.74 30.16 33.93
C ASP A 870 3.88 31.40 33.64
N HIS A 871 2.57 31.25 33.83
CA HIS A 871 1.58 32.29 33.51
C HIS A 871 1.83 33.65 34.20
N HIS A 872 2.56 33.68 35.32
CA HIS A 872 2.89 34.88 36.08
C HIS A 872 4.34 35.34 35.85
N PHE A 873 5.29 34.40 35.84
CA PHE A 873 6.72 34.66 35.64
C PHE A 873 7.16 34.23 34.24
N ARG A 874 6.84 35.05 33.24
CA ARG A 874 7.07 34.72 31.82
C ARG A 874 8.53 34.85 31.38
N ASP A 875 9.31 35.70 32.06
CA ASP A 875 10.68 36.03 31.65
C ASP A 875 11.77 35.14 32.29
N ARG A 876 11.40 34.03 32.94
CA ARG A 876 12.32 33.15 33.71
C ARG A 876 13.00 32.04 32.87
N ALA A 877 13.30 32.33 31.61
CA ALA A 877 14.01 31.38 30.76
C ALA A 877 15.31 30.90 31.41
N SER A 878 15.49 29.58 31.52
CA SER A 878 16.64 28.93 32.17
C SER A 878 16.64 27.42 31.93
N ILE A 879 17.82 26.80 32.09
CA ILE A 879 17.99 25.35 32.05
C ILE A 879 18.10 24.81 33.48
N HIS A 880 17.40 23.71 33.76
CA HIS A 880 17.50 23.04 35.05
C HIS A 880 18.88 22.36 35.22
N MET A 881 19.70 22.86 36.14
CA MET A 881 21.09 22.38 36.32
C MET A 881 21.22 20.88 36.62
N PRO A 882 20.35 20.24 37.43
CA PRO A 882 20.35 18.79 37.56
C PRO A 882 20.13 18.04 36.24
N ALA A 883 19.28 18.53 35.33
CA ALA A 883 19.09 17.90 34.02
C ALA A 883 20.34 17.96 33.16
N LEU A 884 21.00 19.12 33.12
CA LEU A 884 22.30 19.26 32.45
C LEU A 884 23.34 18.33 33.09
N THR A 885 23.40 18.27 34.41
CA THR A 885 24.35 17.41 35.13
C THR A 885 24.10 15.94 34.81
N ASN A 886 22.85 15.49 34.82
CA ASN A 886 22.47 14.13 34.45
C ASN A 886 22.86 13.80 33.00
N ALA A 887 22.62 14.71 32.06
CA ALA A 887 23.01 14.57 30.66
C ALA A 887 24.53 14.50 30.47
N LEU A 888 25.30 15.36 31.16
CA LEU A 888 26.76 15.37 31.08
C LEU A 888 27.39 14.15 31.76
N ASN A 889 26.81 13.66 32.86
CA ASN A 889 27.21 12.40 33.49
C ASN A 889 27.00 11.21 32.54
N HIS A 890 25.89 11.20 31.80
CA HIS A 890 25.63 10.21 30.76
C HIS A 890 26.76 10.22 29.71
N LEU A 891 27.17 11.40 29.25
CA LEU A 891 28.27 11.58 28.28
C LEU A 891 29.64 11.10 28.81
N GLN A 892 29.91 11.26 30.11
CA GLN A 892 31.19 10.87 30.72
C GLN A 892 31.32 9.35 30.99
N ASN A 893 30.21 8.66 31.25
CA ASN A 893 30.21 7.22 31.57
C ASN A 893 30.71 6.34 30.41
N ASP A 894 30.78 6.88 29.19
CA ASP A 894 31.12 6.16 27.97
C ASP A 894 32.62 6.17 27.60
N ASN A 895 33.53 6.43 28.56
CA ASN A 895 34.99 6.26 28.40
C ASN A 895 35.60 6.93 27.14
N GLY A 896 35.15 8.14 26.77
CA GLY A 896 35.66 8.85 25.59
C GLY A 896 35.08 8.39 24.25
N LYS A 897 33.98 7.62 24.24
CA LYS A 897 33.23 7.21 23.03
C LYS A 897 32.98 8.36 22.05
N TYR A 898 32.64 9.54 22.59
CA TYR A 898 32.28 10.72 21.81
C TYR A 898 33.46 11.64 21.46
N ASP A 899 34.69 11.18 21.71
CA ASP A 899 35.87 11.96 21.36
C ASP A 899 35.99 12.08 19.84
N GLY A 900 36.09 13.32 19.37
CA GLY A 900 36.15 13.62 17.93
C GLY A 900 34.82 13.57 17.20
N TRP A 901 33.70 13.51 17.92
CA TRP A 901 32.35 13.64 17.36
C TRP A 901 31.92 15.11 17.27
N LEU A 902 30.98 15.40 16.37
CA LEU A 902 30.26 16.68 16.34
C LEU A 902 29.19 16.65 17.45
N LYS A 903 29.38 17.45 18.49
CA LYS A 903 28.48 17.58 19.63
C LYS A 903 27.70 18.89 19.52
N CYS A 904 26.38 18.75 19.39
CA CYS A 904 25.43 19.83 19.22
C CYS A 904 24.54 19.94 20.45
N ALA A 905 24.38 21.14 21.02
CA ALA A 905 23.37 21.40 22.04
C ALA A 905 22.18 22.15 21.42
N VAL A 906 20.96 21.85 21.86
CA VAL A 906 19.73 22.45 21.33
C VAL A 906 18.84 22.90 22.49
N TRP A 907 18.34 24.13 22.41
CA TRP A 907 17.36 24.69 23.37
C TRP A 907 16.53 25.77 22.66
N HIS A 908 15.63 26.47 23.37
CA HIS A 908 14.76 27.47 22.74
C HIS A 908 15.22 28.92 22.93
N HIS A 909 15.31 29.42 24.17
CA HIS A 909 15.57 30.84 24.44
C HIS A 909 17.02 31.27 24.16
N PRO A 910 17.28 32.51 23.71
CA PRO A 910 18.64 32.98 23.45
C PRO A 910 19.47 33.14 24.73
N VAL A 911 20.80 33.10 24.58
CA VAL A 911 21.79 33.37 25.65
C VAL A 911 22.39 34.78 25.60
N THR A 912 22.01 35.56 24.59
CA THR A 912 22.45 36.94 24.36
C THR A 912 21.24 37.80 24.00
N GLY A 913 21.31 39.12 24.14
CA GLY A 913 20.20 40.02 23.76
C GLY A 913 19.12 40.24 24.83
N GLY A 914 17.99 40.84 24.44
CA GLY A 914 16.90 41.15 25.36
C GLY A 914 16.06 39.90 25.66
N GLY A 915 15.90 39.55 26.95
CA GLY A 915 15.24 38.30 27.36
C GLY A 915 16.18 37.09 27.40
N ALA A 916 17.50 37.31 27.32
CA ALA A 916 18.50 36.25 27.42
C ALA A 916 18.44 35.51 28.76
N MET A 917 18.59 34.19 28.72
CA MET A 917 18.78 33.38 29.92
C MET A 917 20.23 33.44 30.43
N ASN A 918 20.45 33.06 31.70
CA ASN A 918 21.78 32.90 32.27
C ASN A 918 22.62 31.90 31.43
N ASP A 919 23.85 32.29 31.05
CA ASP A 919 24.75 31.53 30.20
C ASP A 919 25.80 30.68 30.96
N ASP A 920 25.73 30.56 32.29
CA ASP A 920 26.64 29.78 33.14
C ASP A 920 26.79 28.33 32.65
N PHE A 921 25.70 27.74 32.15
CA PHE A 921 25.68 26.38 31.60
C PHE A 921 26.54 26.22 30.34
N MET A 922 26.79 27.29 29.58
CA MET A 922 27.62 27.26 28.37
C MET A 922 29.07 26.86 28.69
N GLN A 923 29.57 27.23 29.87
CA GLN A 923 30.91 26.83 30.31
C GLN A 923 31.00 25.31 30.55
N GLN A 924 29.93 24.71 31.09
CA GLN A 924 29.83 23.26 31.26
C GLN A 924 29.86 22.56 29.90
N LEU A 925 29.07 23.03 28.93
CA LEU A 925 29.06 22.49 27.56
C LEU A 925 30.44 22.61 26.89
N ALA A 926 31.11 23.76 27.02
CA ALA A 926 32.45 23.97 26.46
C ALA A 926 33.48 23.00 27.05
N THR A 927 33.43 22.79 28.36
CA THR A 927 34.34 21.86 29.07
C THR A 927 34.15 20.41 28.60
N HIS A 928 32.94 20.04 28.17
CA HIS A 928 32.62 18.72 27.63
C HIS A 928 32.77 18.62 26.10
N GLY A 929 33.31 19.66 25.47
CA GLY A 929 33.70 19.67 24.06
C GLY A 929 32.54 19.83 23.08
N PHE A 930 31.42 20.45 23.48
CA PHE A 930 30.38 20.86 22.54
C PHE A 930 30.91 21.94 21.58
N GLN A 931 30.58 21.86 20.29
CA GLN A 931 31.07 22.80 19.27
C GLN A 931 29.97 23.69 18.68
N LEU A 932 28.72 23.19 18.67
CA LEU A 932 27.59 23.87 18.05
C LEU A 932 26.41 23.95 19.03
N CYS A 933 25.74 25.09 19.03
CA CYS A 933 24.53 25.32 19.77
C CYS A 933 23.44 25.87 18.85
N LEU A 934 22.24 25.28 18.89
CA LEU A 934 21.08 25.68 18.11
C LEU A 934 19.98 26.22 19.02
N HIS A 935 19.43 27.39 18.72
CA HIS A 935 18.31 27.95 19.48
C HIS A 935 17.28 28.69 18.63
N GLY A 936 16.18 29.12 19.27
CA GLY A 936 15.04 29.80 18.67
C GLY A 936 14.72 31.15 19.32
N HIS A 937 13.43 31.50 19.33
CA HIS A 937 12.86 32.64 20.05
C HIS A 937 13.38 34.02 19.59
N ILE A 938 13.66 34.15 18.29
CA ILE A 938 14.18 35.38 17.69
C ILE A 938 13.04 36.18 17.06
N HIS A 939 12.54 37.19 17.80
CA HIS A 939 11.47 38.10 17.38
C HIS A 939 11.94 39.54 17.12
N GLN A 940 13.26 39.79 17.03
CA GLN A 940 13.85 41.10 16.73
C GLN A 940 15.02 40.94 15.75
N ALA A 941 15.16 41.87 14.81
CA ALA A 941 16.30 41.90 13.88
C ALA A 941 17.56 42.40 14.59
N ILE A 942 18.36 41.49 15.15
CA ILE A 942 19.62 41.84 15.82
C ILE A 942 20.72 40.86 15.37
N GLU A 943 21.82 41.42 14.83
CA GLU A 943 23.02 40.66 14.40
C GLU A 943 23.69 39.86 15.55
N ASP A 944 23.39 40.19 16.81
CA ASP A 944 24.05 39.63 18.01
C ASP A 944 23.63 38.19 18.37
N TYR A 945 22.56 37.64 17.79
CA TYR A 945 22.08 36.27 18.09
C TYR A 945 22.81 35.16 17.31
N HIS A 946 23.73 35.54 16.42
CA HIS A 946 24.56 34.61 15.65
C HIS A 946 26.03 34.93 15.90
N LYS A 947 26.52 34.62 17.11
CA LYS A 947 27.90 34.87 17.51
C LYS A 947 28.64 33.57 17.79
N HIS A 948 29.86 33.49 17.26
CA HIS A 948 30.88 32.60 17.79
C HIS A 948 31.28 33.14 19.18
N ASP A 949 31.05 32.35 20.23
CA ASP A 949 31.56 32.65 21.57
C ASP A 949 33.07 32.38 21.58
N ALA A 950 33.84 33.38 21.15
CA ALA A 950 35.29 33.31 21.10
C ALA A 950 35.94 33.03 22.47
N THR A 951 35.23 33.27 23.58
CA THR A 951 35.74 32.99 24.92
C THR A 951 35.62 31.51 25.28
N ARG A 952 34.61 30.81 24.75
CA ARG A 952 34.31 29.40 25.07
C ARG A 952 34.54 28.43 23.90
N GLY A 953 34.77 28.92 22.68
CA GLY A 953 35.04 28.11 21.49
C GLY A 953 33.82 27.39 20.91
N ILE A 954 32.62 27.94 21.12
CA ILE A 954 31.33 27.36 20.70
C ILE A 954 30.67 28.29 19.67
N HIS A 955 30.12 27.71 18.61
CA HIS A 955 29.29 28.42 17.64
C HIS A 955 27.82 28.36 18.03
N VAL A 956 27.15 29.52 18.08
CA VAL A 956 25.71 29.62 18.38
C VAL A 956 24.96 30.04 17.12
N VAL A 957 23.94 29.27 16.74
CA VAL A 957 23.09 29.50 15.57
C VAL A 957 21.63 29.57 16.01
N GLY A 958 21.05 30.77 15.92
CA GLY A 958 19.62 30.97 16.18
C GLY A 958 18.76 30.81 14.91
N ALA A 959 17.54 30.32 15.04
CA ALA A 959 16.52 30.36 14.00
C ALA A 959 15.42 31.36 14.40
N GLY A 960 14.94 32.13 13.43
CA GLY A 960 13.77 33.01 13.60
C GLY A 960 12.45 32.26 13.38
N THR A 961 11.35 33.01 13.36
CA THR A 961 9.99 32.47 13.23
C THR A 961 9.77 31.78 11.89
N PHE A 962 9.52 30.47 11.87
CA PHE A 962 9.26 29.74 10.62
C PHE A 962 7.82 29.90 10.13
N GLY A 963 6.84 29.71 11.02
CA GLY A 963 5.43 29.61 10.62
C GLY A 963 4.66 30.90 10.85
N THR A 964 3.54 30.85 11.57
CA THR A 964 2.69 32.03 11.74
C THR A 964 3.35 33.04 12.67
N PRO A 965 3.37 34.35 12.33
CA PRO A 965 3.80 35.39 13.26
C PRO A 965 3.11 35.28 14.62
N ALA A 966 3.88 35.02 15.68
CA ALA A 966 3.38 35.09 17.05
C ALA A 966 2.90 36.51 17.37
N ARG A 967 1.98 36.67 18.33
CA ARG A 967 1.50 38.00 18.77
C ARG A 967 2.62 38.92 19.24
N GLU A 968 3.73 38.34 19.66
CA GLU A 968 4.91 39.01 20.21
C GLU A 968 5.90 39.45 19.10
N GLN A 969 5.69 39.00 17.85
CA GLN A 969 6.56 39.37 16.73
C GLN A 969 6.34 40.84 16.32
N VAL A 970 7.43 41.59 16.24
CA VAL A 970 7.40 42.99 15.77
C VAL A 970 6.96 43.01 14.29
N PRO A 971 5.93 43.81 13.92
CA PRO A 971 5.48 43.92 12.54
C PRO A 971 6.63 44.30 11.59
N GLY A 972 6.83 43.49 10.54
CA GLY A 972 7.85 43.71 9.51
C GLY A 972 9.09 42.81 9.58
N ILE A 973 9.19 41.93 10.58
CA ILE A 973 10.25 40.90 10.61
C ILE A 973 9.85 39.73 9.69
N PRO A 974 10.74 39.28 8.78
CA PRO A 974 10.44 38.18 7.89
C PRO A 974 10.41 36.85 8.66
N LEU A 975 9.66 35.88 8.14
CA LEU A 975 9.78 34.49 8.56
C LEU A 975 11.14 33.94 8.13
N GLN A 976 11.72 33.04 8.91
CA GLN A 976 13.09 32.56 8.70
C GLN A 976 13.24 31.06 8.99
N TYR A 977 14.22 30.44 8.33
CA TYR A 977 14.74 29.13 8.71
C TYR A 977 16.21 28.99 8.28
N ASN A 978 16.90 28.00 8.85
CA ASN A 978 18.29 27.73 8.52
C ASN A 978 18.48 26.32 7.93
N LEU A 979 19.36 26.22 6.94
CA LEU A 979 19.91 24.95 6.47
C LEU A 979 21.41 24.92 6.76
N LEU A 980 21.81 24.08 7.72
CA LEU A 980 23.20 23.86 8.06
C LEU A 980 23.73 22.69 7.22
N THR A 981 24.94 22.82 6.69
CA THR A 981 25.61 21.78 5.89
C THR A 981 27.01 21.58 6.43
N PHE A 982 27.25 20.42 7.01
CA PHE A 982 28.57 20.02 7.50
C PHE A 982 29.29 19.21 6.43
N ASP A 983 30.54 19.57 6.13
CA ASP A 983 31.45 18.77 5.31
C ASP A 983 32.46 18.05 6.22
N PRO A 984 32.28 16.75 6.51
CA PRO A 984 33.16 15.98 7.38
C PRO A 984 34.61 15.89 6.87
N LYS A 985 34.85 16.08 5.56
CA LYS A 985 36.19 15.98 4.98
C LYS A 985 37.05 17.19 5.33
N ASN A 986 36.44 18.37 5.27
CA ASN A 986 37.11 19.65 5.54
C ASN A 986 36.89 20.13 6.98
N GLY A 987 35.95 19.52 7.70
CA GLY A 987 35.53 19.97 9.03
C GLY A 987 34.89 21.36 9.00
N GLU A 988 34.25 21.73 7.89
CA GLU A 988 33.64 23.04 7.71
C GLU A 988 32.11 22.94 7.78
N MET A 989 31.49 23.82 8.57
CA MET A 989 30.04 24.00 8.63
C MET A 989 29.66 25.24 7.83
N THR A 990 28.67 25.12 6.95
CA THR A 990 28.05 26.24 6.24
C THR A 990 26.61 26.41 6.70
N VAL A 991 26.21 27.63 7.07
CA VAL A 991 24.84 27.96 7.46
C VAL A 991 24.21 28.81 6.38
N ASN A 992 23.18 28.29 5.71
CA ASN A 992 22.37 29.03 4.77
C ASN A 992 21.15 29.61 5.48
N THR A 993 21.01 30.94 5.46
CA THR A 993 19.87 31.63 6.08
C THR A 993 18.83 31.96 5.02
N ARG A 994 17.57 31.63 5.30
CA ARG A 994 16.44 31.81 4.38
C ARG A 994 15.40 32.70 5.03
N ARG A 995 14.74 33.51 4.21
CA ARG A 995 13.70 34.43 4.66
C ARG A 995 12.47 34.42 3.78
N LYS A 996 11.35 34.85 4.36
CA LYS A 996 10.08 35.03 3.68
C LYS A 996 9.35 36.25 4.26
N ASN A 997 9.16 37.27 3.43
CA ASN A 997 8.68 38.58 3.86
C ASN A 997 7.18 38.62 4.22
N THR A 998 6.39 37.68 3.69
CA THR A 998 4.95 37.58 3.96
C THR A 998 4.54 36.11 4.08
N PRO A 999 3.52 35.76 4.90
CA PRO A 999 3.06 34.37 5.06
C PRO A 999 2.63 33.68 3.76
N ASN A 1000 2.18 34.43 2.75
CA ASN A 1000 1.80 33.89 1.44
C ASN A 1000 2.90 34.03 0.37
N GLY A 1001 4.04 34.62 0.73
CA GLY A 1001 5.18 34.81 -0.17
C GLY A 1001 6.02 33.54 -0.36
N ALA A 1002 6.96 33.58 -1.30
CA ALA A 1002 7.96 32.52 -1.47
C ALA A 1002 9.13 32.70 -0.50
N TRP A 1003 9.78 31.59 -0.15
CA TRP A 1003 11.08 31.62 0.50
C TRP A 1003 12.15 32.18 -0.45
N SER A 1004 13.14 32.84 0.12
CA SER A 1004 14.24 33.45 -0.62
C SER A 1004 15.51 33.49 0.23
N ALA A 1005 16.65 33.68 -0.42
CA ALA A 1005 17.94 33.78 0.24
C ALA A 1005 18.00 35.03 1.14
N ASP A 1006 18.40 34.88 2.40
CA ASP A 1006 18.53 36.02 3.32
C ASP A 1006 19.95 36.57 3.31
N ALA A 1007 20.25 37.43 2.34
CA ALA A 1007 21.58 38.00 2.13
C ALA A 1007 21.91 39.10 3.16
N ILE A 1008 22.31 38.69 4.36
CA ILE A 1008 22.68 39.58 5.47
C ILE A 1008 24.14 39.41 5.94
N TRP A 1009 24.85 38.39 5.46
CA TRP A 1009 26.21 38.04 5.91
C TRP A 1009 27.30 38.63 5.03
N GLY A 1010 28.52 38.79 5.54
CA GLY A 1010 29.67 39.28 4.75
C GLY A 1010 29.82 40.80 4.76
N ASP A 1011 30.52 41.35 3.77
CA ASP A 1011 30.71 42.80 3.65
C ASP A 1011 29.42 43.48 3.15
N LYS A 1012 29.17 44.72 3.59
CA LYS A 1012 28.03 45.54 3.18
C LYS A 1012 27.92 45.69 1.66
N ASN A 1013 29.04 45.60 0.95
CA ASN A 1013 29.09 45.72 -0.51
C ASN A 1013 28.85 44.39 -1.25
N ASN A 1014 28.92 43.26 -0.55
CA ASN A 1014 28.70 41.92 -1.12
C ASN A 1014 28.02 41.00 -0.10
N PRO A 1015 26.75 41.30 0.27
CA PRO A 1015 26.02 40.51 1.22
C PRO A 1015 25.76 39.10 0.66
N LYS A 1016 25.94 38.10 1.52
CA LYS A 1016 25.81 36.68 1.21
C LYS A 1016 24.66 36.09 2.03
N PRO A 1017 23.92 35.11 1.48
CA PRO A 1017 22.86 34.43 2.21
C PRO A 1017 23.37 33.25 3.06
N TRP A 1018 24.67 33.23 3.34
CA TRP A 1018 25.33 32.17 4.07
C TRP A 1018 26.61 32.67 4.72
N TYR A 1019 27.07 31.95 5.73
CA TYR A 1019 28.39 32.06 6.33
C TYR A 1019 28.92 30.65 6.66
N SER A 1020 30.23 30.52 6.82
CA SER A 1020 30.87 29.25 7.19
C SER A 1020 31.84 29.39 8.34
N PHE A 1021 32.07 28.30 9.06
CA PHE A 1021 33.02 28.23 10.16
C PHE A 1021 33.60 26.82 10.33
N PRO A 1022 34.85 26.69 10.81
CA PRO A 1022 35.45 25.38 11.08
C PRO A 1022 34.87 24.76 12.36
N VAL A 1023 34.60 23.46 12.33
CA VAL A 1023 34.22 22.64 13.49
C VAL A 1023 35.49 22.02 14.07
N ALA A 1024 36.02 22.62 15.13
CA ALA A 1024 37.25 22.15 15.77
C ALA A 1024 37.04 20.78 16.46
N GLY A 1025 38.05 19.92 16.36
CA GLY A 1025 38.11 18.66 17.11
C GLY A 1025 37.40 17.46 16.47
N PHE A 1026 36.60 17.65 15.42
CA PHE A 1026 36.03 16.52 14.67
C PHE A 1026 37.14 15.68 14.02
N ARG A 1027 37.08 14.35 14.19
CA ARG A 1027 37.98 13.41 13.51
C ARG A 1027 37.15 12.58 12.54
N GLY A 1028 37.29 12.85 11.25
CA GLY A 1028 36.68 12.05 10.19
C GLY A 1028 37.10 10.58 10.30
N SER A 1029 36.29 9.67 9.77
CA SER A 1029 36.73 8.28 9.58
C SER A 1029 37.95 8.30 8.66
N ALA A 1030 39.11 7.89 9.18
CA ALA A 1030 40.17 7.41 8.32
C ALA A 1030 39.60 6.23 7.53
N GLU A 1031 39.73 6.28 6.22
CA GLU A 1031 39.40 5.17 5.33
C GLU A 1031 40.04 3.86 5.83
N GLY A 1032 39.24 2.79 5.92
CA GLY A 1032 39.72 1.41 5.97
C GLY A 1032 39.66 0.68 7.32
N ALA A 1033 38.57 -0.06 7.54
CA ALA A 1033 38.58 -1.43 8.06
C ALA A 1033 37.49 -2.23 7.35
#